data_AF-A0A5R8WHX0-F1
#
_entry.id   AF-A0A5R8WHX0-F1
#
_cell.length_a   1.000
_cell.length_b   1.000
_cell.length_c   1.000
_cell.angle_alpha   90.00
_cell.angle_beta   90.00
_cell.angle_gamma   90.00
#
_symmetry.space_group_name_H-M   'P 1'
#
loop_
_entity.id
_entity.type
_entity.pdbx_description
1 polymer ?
#
loop_
_entity_poly.entity_id
_entity_poly.type
_entity_poly.pdbx_seq_one_letter_code
_entity_poly.pdbx_strand_id
1 'polypeptide(L)'
;MYELTPKLPTNAAIRRLWAVLAKAPLPTVLADYLRGWLGMLNDEALPHADYLRLRVFGRVLMDLASQGWHFSCTSEDATILRALSPDTTVRPGQSATSPAEVKQVLRASLVANRDEQLRDPDNQRFIRRMEMPRRHAGRMLNVRNLLVNPRTLAAELQTCLAAPEANRAELIGSLVQPYLQLATEATDEHTGLRLLDIWRYCRYTWSLPFQTQPGRRMFYLVRDAARPLHPIIGIGALGSAVVQITVRDEYVGWSVKSLQKCADPTSRLRALDLELARAVDEIFAEDFVEEGILELAELIQPTAATFDNLDRAARDLPLASRTAHRGLKIDLEVEARSDLYRRKRAETLSGLLSARQVFQQSDHLPAPERLAHLLASPEGLKALRVAIKSIKKRHVAASIMEITTCGAIPPYGELLGGKLVAMLMASPQVVAEYKARYTDSSSVIASRMRGEIVNRDANLVLLGTSSLYHVGSSQYNRIKFPTAKGEIEYKLIGKTEGFGSVHLSRQSYDAIQDMLREDPAQNSQSYTFAAGVNYKLRSIASAFNMLGLQKLQKHATPRLVYLTPTAKNWQRYLLGEDQQPDWLYSDLGNYVQETAAIVEHWKQRWFIKRAQNPEIVARLLTAEKIASLTQITDHETEAARKQQGSFFFLGDNMPPKIDWSVFALFNGGRTSFAEKLKPAELEIFHIESKKLEAGIIGLLNSNRRIYLTGNPGDGKTHLIRRLSEDNDKWPGNTFVHWDASAENQEKLVTELKQAISDKRPVLVAVNEGPLRQILLDLPESEASMLREQLATPFVYDAGTADEPEIPEVLLVHLGSRQVLTHELIEKALQIALRKVDYDSAPQRVRDNVQALGHHLVQQRLGDLLKLVSQGGTHVTMHQLLGLLSRMITGGSPLPARAQNAHPYYETIFEKIEGSALSATLRELDPARSPHAHLDTHKLWDAPVSAGQWLTSPAHPAPGSSSDKEEAVRWFRSLKRQYYFEASQGKDLLKSIPPDRASFAELVSGGTGQARRKLLTALARFANQKIESGTKNHDGSSNATAPELYLWTSLRYDAVGPATALIAAASLRETDVAVQLPSLSPALASLLDYEPDHVRLTLSRKANAPALLLDLELWTALGQVARGLPLQFRSEEAGRRVGRFLSELAAFSTADETGKIRIHDVEAGHTYAVGLEAQPLDKNGHSKIKYVL
;
A
#
# COMPACT_ATOMS: atom_id res chain seq x y z
N MET A 1 -3.52 -28.11 22.68
CA MET A 1 -3.50 -27.10 23.77
C MET A 1 -2.16 -26.38 23.73
N TYR A 2 -2.19 -25.05 23.74
CA TYR A 2 -0.98 -24.21 23.83
C TYR A 2 -0.99 -23.45 25.14
N GLU A 3 0.10 -23.55 25.89
CA GLU A 3 0.34 -22.69 27.05
C GLU A 3 1.24 -21.52 26.64
N LEU A 4 0.71 -20.32 26.77
CA LEU A 4 1.33 -19.05 26.39
C LEU A 4 1.69 -18.27 27.64
N THR A 5 2.76 -17.49 27.57
CA THR A 5 3.19 -16.58 28.65
C THR A 5 3.19 -15.15 28.11
N PRO A 6 2.02 -14.48 28.07
CA PRO A 6 1.92 -13.16 27.47
C PRO A 6 2.80 -12.13 28.17
N LYS A 7 3.57 -11.36 27.39
CA LYS A 7 4.41 -10.26 27.89
C LYS A 7 3.66 -8.95 27.75
N LEU A 8 2.80 -8.65 28.73
CA LEU A 8 1.90 -7.51 28.73
C LEU A 8 2.18 -6.54 29.89
N PRO A 9 1.86 -5.25 29.75
CA PRO A 9 1.95 -4.30 30.86
C PRO A 9 0.90 -4.61 31.93
N THR A 10 1.26 -4.41 33.21
CA THR A 10 0.34 -4.62 34.34
C THR A 10 -0.49 -3.38 34.60
N ASN A 11 -1.78 -3.41 34.25
CA ASN A 11 -2.72 -2.30 34.46
C ASN A 11 -4.16 -2.79 34.74
N ALA A 12 -5.09 -1.86 35.00
CA ALA A 12 -6.48 -2.18 35.32
C ALA A 12 -7.23 -2.81 34.13
N ALA A 13 -7.00 -2.36 32.89
CA ALA A 13 -7.61 -2.96 31.70
C ALA A 13 -7.29 -4.44 31.54
N ILE A 14 -6.01 -4.82 31.70
CA ILE A 14 -5.61 -6.22 31.51
C ILE A 14 -6.12 -7.12 32.65
N ARG A 15 -6.20 -6.62 33.89
CA ARG A 15 -6.80 -7.36 35.02
C ARG A 15 -8.27 -7.68 34.76
N ARG A 16 -9.04 -6.74 34.20
CA ARG A 16 -10.43 -6.97 33.79
C ARG A 16 -10.54 -8.07 32.74
N LEU A 17 -9.64 -8.09 31.76
CA LEU A 17 -9.60 -9.13 30.74
C LEU A 17 -9.23 -10.51 31.34
N TRP A 18 -8.27 -10.56 32.26
CA TRP A 18 -7.91 -11.80 32.96
C TRP A 18 -9.08 -12.37 33.77
N ALA A 19 -9.83 -11.53 34.48
CA ALA A 19 -11.03 -11.97 35.22
C ALA A 19 -12.11 -12.56 34.29
N VAL A 20 -12.24 -12.07 33.06
CA VAL A 20 -13.14 -12.66 32.06
C VAL A 20 -12.59 -13.99 31.55
N LEU A 21 -11.29 -14.07 31.23
CA LEU A 21 -10.65 -15.31 30.75
C LEU A 21 -10.64 -16.42 31.81
N ALA A 22 -10.59 -16.07 33.11
CA ALA A 22 -10.67 -17.02 34.22
C ALA A 22 -12.01 -17.77 34.25
N LYS A 23 -13.08 -17.16 33.72
CA LYS A 23 -14.41 -17.78 33.60
C LYS A 23 -14.55 -18.73 32.41
N ALA A 24 -13.50 -18.92 31.62
CA ALA A 24 -13.48 -19.76 30.41
C ALA A 24 -14.70 -19.51 29.47
N PRO A 25 -14.90 -18.27 28.99
CA PRO A 25 -16.07 -17.88 28.21
C PRO A 25 -16.14 -18.62 26.88
N LEU A 26 -17.35 -18.82 26.36
CA LEU A 26 -17.54 -19.31 25.00
C LEU A 26 -16.85 -18.39 23.99
N PRO A 27 -16.26 -18.93 22.89
CA PRO A 27 -15.50 -18.11 21.94
C PRO A 27 -16.27 -16.92 21.36
N THR A 28 -17.57 -17.09 21.08
CA THR A 28 -18.45 -16.03 20.60
C THR A 28 -18.62 -14.91 21.63
N VAL A 29 -18.87 -15.28 22.89
CA VAL A 29 -19.01 -14.34 24.02
C VAL A 29 -17.71 -13.58 24.26
N LEU A 30 -16.56 -14.27 24.16
CA LEU A 30 -15.25 -13.65 24.30
C LEU A 30 -14.97 -12.64 23.17
N ALA A 31 -15.30 -12.99 21.93
CA ALA A 31 -15.12 -12.10 20.78
C ALA A 31 -15.95 -10.81 20.92
N ASP A 32 -17.20 -10.90 21.39
CA ASP A 32 -18.04 -9.74 21.65
C ASP A 32 -17.54 -8.89 22.83
N TYR A 33 -17.10 -9.53 23.91
CA TYR A 33 -16.47 -8.82 25.04
C TYR A 33 -15.22 -8.06 24.58
N LEU A 34 -14.32 -8.73 23.84
CA LEU A 34 -13.08 -8.12 23.34
C LEU A 34 -13.34 -6.93 22.41
N ARG A 35 -14.43 -6.96 21.64
CA ARG A 35 -14.85 -5.83 20.80
C ARG A 35 -15.18 -4.58 21.63
N GLY A 36 -15.88 -4.75 22.76
CA GLY A 36 -16.15 -3.68 23.72
C GLY A 36 -14.90 -3.24 24.47
N TRP A 37 -14.09 -4.20 24.94
CA TRP A 37 -12.85 -3.95 25.68
C TRP A 37 -11.82 -3.16 24.85
N LEU A 38 -11.67 -3.47 23.57
CA LEU A 38 -10.83 -2.71 22.64
C LEU A 38 -11.31 -1.26 22.43
N GLY A 39 -12.61 -1.01 22.57
CA GLY A 39 -13.16 0.35 22.56
C GLY A 39 -12.74 1.13 23.82
N MET A 40 -12.87 0.50 24.99
CA MET A 40 -12.50 1.10 26.29
C MET A 40 -11.01 1.43 26.40
N LEU A 41 -10.13 0.65 25.77
CA LEU A 41 -8.69 0.91 25.75
C LEU A 41 -8.32 2.28 25.16
N ASN A 42 -9.15 2.86 24.29
CA ASN A 42 -8.89 4.17 23.70
C ASN A 42 -9.10 5.32 24.70
N ASP A 43 -9.89 5.06 25.75
CA ASP A 43 -10.27 6.04 26.76
C ASP A 43 -9.37 5.94 28.02
N GLU A 44 -8.50 4.93 28.12
CA GLU A 44 -7.54 4.80 29.21
C GLU A 44 -6.25 5.57 28.95
N ALA A 45 -5.78 6.32 29.95
CA ALA A 45 -4.49 7.01 29.92
C ALA A 45 -3.32 6.03 30.10
N LEU A 46 -2.97 5.31 29.03
CA LEU A 46 -1.85 4.36 28.97
C LEU A 46 -0.66 4.95 28.19
N PRO A 47 0.60 4.63 28.55
CA PRO A 47 1.74 4.90 27.69
C PRO A 47 1.50 4.32 26.28
N HIS A 48 1.91 5.03 25.24
CA HIS A 48 1.58 4.67 23.85
C HIS A 48 2.03 3.25 23.47
N ALA A 49 3.23 2.85 23.89
CA ALA A 49 3.77 1.51 23.68
C ALA A 49 2.93 0.40 24.37
N ASP A 50 2.42 0.67 25.57
CA ASP A 50 1.59 -0.25 26.34
C ASP A 50 0.19 -0.38 25.74
N TYR A 51 -0.40 0.74 25.31
CA TYR A 51 -1.64 0.76 24.55
C TYR A 51 -1.53 -0.10 23.29
N LEU A 52 -0.46 0.05 22.50
CA LEU A 52 -0.25 -0.73 21.27
C LEU A 52 -0.12 -2.23 21.58
N ARG A 53 0.61 -2.62 22.62
CA ARG A 53 0.73 -4.03 23.04
C ARG A 53 -0.61 -4.64 23.42
N LEU A 54 -1.43 -3.93 24.21
CA LEU A 54 -2.76 -4.39 24.61
C LEU A 54 -3.74 -4.44 23.44
N ARG A 55 -3.69 -3.44 22.55
CA ARG A 55 -4.51 -3.37 21.33
C ARG A 55 -4.20 -4.56 20.41
N VAL A 56 -2.92 -4.85 20.16
CA VAL A 56 -2.52 -6.02 19.36
C VAL A 56 -2.96 -7.31 20.04
N PHE A 57 -2.70 -7.47 21.33
CA PHE A 57 -3.11 -8.66 22.08
C PHE A 57 -4.63 -8.91 21.99
N GLY A 58 -5.45 -7.92 22.31
CA GLY A 58 -6.91 -8.05 22.26
C GLY A 58 -7.45 -8.33 20.86
N ARG A 59 -6.86 -7.70 19.83
CA ARG A 59 -7.23 -7.94 18.42
C ARG A 59 -6.91 -9.37 17.97
N VAL A 60 -5.72 -9.87 18.30
CA VAL A 60 -5.32 -11.25 18.00
C VAL A 60 -6.26 -12.26 18.70
N LEU A 61 -6.57 -12.05 19.97
CA LEU A 61 -7.51 -12.91 20.69
C LEU A 61 -8.92 -12.85 20.10
N MET A 62 -9.40 -11.66 19.71
CA MET A 62 -10.72 -11.47 19.11
C MET A 62 -10.83 -12.22 17.78
N ASP A 63 -9.82 -12.10 16.91
CA ASP A 63 -9.80 -12.81 15.62
C ASP A 63 -9.81 -14.33 15.83
N LEU A 64 -9.01 -14.84 16.76
CA LEU A 64 -8.93 -16.28 17.06
C LEU A 64 -10.21 -16.80 17.73
N ALA A 65 -10.79 -16.06 18.67
CA ALA A 65 -12.05 -16.40 19.33
C ALA A 65 -13.20 -16.45 18.31
N SER A 66 -13.24 -15.50 17.36
CA SER A 66 -14.20 -15.49 16.24
C SER A 66 -14.05 -16.72 15.33
N GLN A 67 -12.89 -17.39 15.36
CA GLN A 67 -12.62 -18.61 14.62
C GLN A 67 -12.87 -19.88 15.44
N GLY A 68 -13.40 -19.75 16.66
CA GLY A 68 -13.73 -20.85 17.56
C GLY A 68 -12.58 -21.26 18.49
N TRP A 69 -11.50 -20.49 18.59
CA TRP A 69 -10.47 -20.74 19.59
C TRP A 69 -11.01 -20.46 20.99
N HIS A 70 -10.70 -21.35 21.92
CA HIS A 70 -11.10 -21.20 23.31
C HIS A 70 -9.89 -20.76 24.14
N PHE A 71 -10.08 -19.74 24.96
CA PHE A 71 -9.03 -19.15 25.79
C PHE A 71 -9.46 -19.20 27.25
N SER A 72 -8.53 -19.64 28.11
CA SER A 72 -8.73 -19.64 29.56
C SER A 72 -7.43 -19.38 30.30
N CYS A 73 -7.51 -18.97 31.55
CA CYS A 73 -6.35 -18.82 32.43
C CYS A 73 -6.59 -19.57 33.75
N THR A 74 -5.51 -19.80 34.51
CA THR A 74 -5.55 -20.61 35.74
C THR A 74 -5.97 -19.82 37.00
N SER A 75 -5.90 -18.49 36.97
CA SER A 75 -6.32 -17.57 38.04
C SER A 75 -6.51 -16.14 37.51
N GLU A 76 -7.09 -15.24 38.32
CA GLU A 76 -7.28 -13.82 37.96
C GLU A 76 -5.97 -13.02 37.87
N ASP A 77 -4.88 -13.52 38.47
CA ASP A 77 -3.52 -12.96 38.42
C ASP A 77 -2.58 -13.75 37.47
N ALA A 78 -3.10 -14.69 36.68
CA ALA A 78 -2.28 -15.66 35.97
C ALA A 78 -1.46 -15.06 34.81
N THR A 79 -0.17 -15.39 34.80
CA THR A 79 0.78 -15.11 33.70
C THR A 79 0.70 -16.13 32.56
N ILE A 80 -0.15 -17.15 32.69
CA ILE A 80 -0.27 -18.27 31.74
C ILE A 80 -1.66 -18.26 31.09
N LEU A 81 -1.69 -18.07 29.77
CA LEU A 81 -2.88 -18.15 28.93
C LEU A 81 -2.91 -19.51 28.23
N ARG A 82 -3.97 -20.27 28.45
CA ARG A 82 -4.25 -21.52 27.72
C ARG A 82 -5.09 -21.21 26.49
N ALA A 83 -4.59 -21.63 25.33
CA ALA A 83 -5.28 -21.53 24.06
C ALA A 83 -5.57 -22.93 23.49
N LEU A 84 -6.84 -23.18 23.20
CA LEU A 84 -7.35 -24.42 22.60
C LEU A 84 -7.87 -24.12 21.21
N SER A 85 -7.40 -24.91 20.24
CA SER A 85 -7.79 -24.74 18.83
C SER A 85 -9.14 -25.41 18.55
N PRO A 86 -9.92 -24.92 17.57
CA PRO A 86 -11.24 -25.45 17.21
C PRO A 86 -11.25 -26.95 16.87
N ASP A 87 -10.13 -27.48 16.37
CA ASP A 87 -9.95 -28.90 16.01
C ASP A 87 -9.74 -29.82 17.23
N THR A 88 -9.37 -29.26 18.38
CA THR A 88 -9.17 -29.99 19.65
C THR A 88 -10.39 -29.94 20.57
N THR A 89 -11.57 -29.56 20.05
CA THR A 89 -12.81 -29.42 20.83
C THR A 89 -13.41 -30.77 21.25
N VAL A 90 -12.71 -31.49 22.12
CA VAL A 90 -13.36 -32.34 23.12
C VAL A 90 -13.62 -31.43 24.32
N ARG A 91 -14.87 -31.02 24.52
CA ARG A 91 -15.25 -30.34 25.78
C ARG A 91 -15.01 -31.34 26.92
N PRO A 92 -14.57 -30.93 28.12
CA PRO A 92 -14.65 -31.80 29.29
C PRO A 92 -16.11 -32.24 29.46
N GLY A 93 -16.42 -33.52 29.16
CA GLY A 93 -17.77 -34.09 29.27
C GLY A 93 -18.64 -34.16 27.99
N GLN A 94 -18.13 -33.92 26.77
CA GLN A 94 -18.91 -34.18 25.53
C GLN A 94 -18.16 -35.06 24.51
N SER A 95 -18.91 -35.84 23.73
CA SER A 95 -18.44 -36.74 22.67
C SER A 95 -17.83 -35.99 21.47
N ALA A 96 -16.99 -36.71 20.71
CA ALA A 96 -16.19 -36.17 19.61
C ALA A 96 -17.04 -35.48 18.52
N THR A 97 -16.69 -34.23 18.20
CA THR A 97 -17.30 -33.41 17.12
C THR A 97 -17.17 -34.11 15.76
N SER A 98 -18.24 -34.05 14.94
CA SER A 98 -18.23 -34.72 13.65
C SER A 98 -17.29 -34.02 12.65
N PRO A 99 -16.64 -34.74 11.71
CA PRO A 99 -15.86 -34.13 10.62
C PRO A 99 -16.58 -33.05 9.81
N ALA A 100 -17.91 -33.13 9.73
CA ALA A 100 -18.75 -32.17 9.02
C ALA A 100 -18.86 -30.84 9.80
N GLU A 101 -19.07 -30.90 11.12
CA GLU A 101 -19.13 -29.74 12.00
C GLU A 101 -17.80 -28.96 12.00
N VAL A 102 -16.67 -29.66 12.11
CA VAL A 102 -15.33 -29.03 12.05
C VAL A 102 -15.13 -28.29 10.72
N LYS A 103 -15.53 -28.88 9.59
CA LYS A 103 -15.47 -28.21 8.28
C LYS A 103 -16.38 -26.99 8.21
N GLN A 104 -17.57 -27.06 8.80
CA GLN A 104 -18.55 -25.98 8.79
C GLN A 104 -18.04 -24.76 9.57
N VAL A 105 -17.50 -24.96 10.77
CA VAL A 105 -16.90 -23.89 11.58
C VAL A 105 -15.74 -23.22 10.84
N LEU A 106 -14.80 -24.01 10.29
CA LEU A 106 -13.68 -23.48 9.51
C LEU A 106 -14.15 -22.76 8.25
N ARG A 107 -15.18 -23.27 7.56
CA ARG A 107 -15.75 -22.62 6.37
C ARG A 107 -16.40 -21.28 6.71
N ALA A 108 -17.13 -21.18 7.80
CA ALA A 108 -17.81 -19.96 8.23
C ALA A 108 -16.80 -18.82 8.46
N SER A 109 -15.69 -19.11 9.14
CA SER A 109 -14.58 -18.17 9.31
C SER A 109 -13.99 -17.68 7.97
N LEU A 110 -13.72 -18.61 7.05
CA LEU A 110 -13.17 -18.25 5.74
C LEU A 110 -14.14 -17.37 4.94
N VAL A 111 -15.43 -17.71 4.98
CA VAL A 111 -16.51 -16.94 4.34
C VAL A 111 -16.58 -15.51 4.91
N ALA A 112 -16.52 -15.35 6.24
CA ALA A 112 -16.52 -14.03 6.86
C ALA A 112 -15.34 -13.16 6.38
N ASN A 113 -14.13 -13.73 6.32
CA ASN A 113 -12.93 -13.03 5.83
C ASN A 113 -13.02 -12.71 4.33
N ARG A 114 -13.60 -13.60 3.53
CA ARG A 114 -13.91 -13.33 2.12
C ARG A 114 -14.90 -12.19 2.00
N ASP A 115 -15.98 -12.20 2.77
CA ASP A 115 -17.02 -11.18 2.67
C ASP A 115 -16.50 -9.81 3.13
N GLU A 116 -15.63 -9.74 4.13
CA GLU A 116 -14.88 -8.51 4.47
C GLU A 116 -14.06 -8.02 3.26
N GLN A 117 -13.37 -8.92 2.56
CA GLN A 117 -12.64 -8.57 1.34
C GLN A 117 -13.58 -8.12 0.21
N LEU A 118 -14.75 -8.75 0.03
CA LEU A 118 -15.71 -8.35 -1.00
C LEU A 118 -16.31 -6.97 -0.71
N ARG A 119 -16.45 -6.57 0.57
CA ARG A 119 -16.91 -5.23 0.96
C ARG A 119 -15.90 -4.12 0.66
N ASP A 120 -14.65 -4.45 0.34
CA ASP A 120 -13.64 -3.47 -0.05
C ASP A 120 -14.08 -2.70 -1.32
N PRO A 121 -13.98 -1.35 -1.35
CA PRO A 121 -14.48 -0.54 -2.47
C PRO A 121 -13.91 -0.92 -3.84
N ASP A 122 -12.63 -1.34 -3.90
CA ASP A 122 -11.98 -1.70 -5.16
C ASP A 122 -12.54 -3.02 -5.70
N ASN A 123 -12.77 -3.98 -4.80
CA ASN A 123 -13.39 -5.25 -5.16
C ASN A 123 -14.86 -5.06 -5.55
N GLN A 124 -15.60 -4.17 -4.89
CA GLN A 124 -16.96 -3.80 -5.27
C GLN A 124 -17.05 -3.19 -6.66
N ARG A 125 -16.15 -2.23 -6.99
CA ARG A 125 -16.06 -1.65 -8.34
C ARG A 125 -15.80 -2.73 -9.39
N PHE A 126 -14.85 -3.62 -9.12
CA PHE A 126 -14.55 -4.74 -10.00
C PHE A 126 -15.77 -5.66 -10.21
N ILE A 127 -16.45 -6.08 -9.14
CA ILE A 127 -17.61 -6.97 -9.21
C ILE A 127 -18.74 -6.33 -10.01
N ARG A 128 -19.10 -5.07 -9.69
CA ARG A 128 -20.14 -4.32 -10.42
C ARG A 128 -19.82 -4.21 -11.91
N ARG A 129 -18.55 -3.93 -12.24
CA ARG A 129 -18.08 -3.86 -13.63
C ARG A 129 -18.24 -5.19 -14.38
N MET A 130 -17.99 -6.32 -13.71
CA MET A 130 -18.10 -7.66 -14.29
C MET A 130 -19.55 -8.12 -14.46
N GLU A 131 -20.44 -7.71 -13.56
CA GLU A 131 -21.86 -8.05 -13.59
C GLU A 131 -22.71 -7.07 -14.44
N MET A 132 -22.16 -5.90 -14.80
CA MET A 132 -22.81 -4.94 -15.69
C MET A 132 -22.96 -5.52 -17.10
N PRO A 133 -24.19 -5.59 -17.67
CA PRO A 133 -24.41 -6.03 -19.04
C PRO A 133 -23.70 -5.14 -20.07
N ARG A 134 -23.07 -5.77 -21.06
CA ARG A 134 -22.35 -5.11 -22.16
C ARG A 134 -22.76 -5.73 -23.49
N ARG A 135 -22.73 -4.93 -24.56
CA ARG A 135 -23.02 -5.42 -25.90
C ARG A 135 -21.80 -6.13 -26.47
N HIS A 136 -21.93 -7.42 -26.79
CA HIS A 136 -20.92 -8.22 -27.48
C HIS A 136 -21.60 -9.17 -28.48
N ALA A 137 -21.11 -9.23 -29.71
CA ALA A 137 -21.71 -10.01 -30.81
C ALA A 137 -23.25 -9.82 -30.93
N GLY A 138 -23.74 -8.58 -30.75
CA GLY A 138 -25.17 -8.25 -30.84
C GLY A 138 -26.03 -8.64 -29.63
N ARG A 139 -25.47 -9.25 -28.58
CA ARG A 139 -26.18 -9.68 -27.36
C ARG A 139 -25.72 -8.87 -26.15
N MET A 140 -26.61 -8.67 -25.17
CA MET A 140 -26.26 -8.09 -23.87
C MET A 140 -25.76 -9.19 -22.93
N LEU A 141 -24.45 -9.20 -22.67
CA LEU A 141 -23.75 -10.24 -21.91
C LEU A 141 -22.98 -9.65 -20.72
N ASN A 142 -22.81 -10.44 -19.67
CA ASN A 142 -21.95 -10.18 -18.53
C ASN A 142 -21.32 -11.49 -18.03
N VAL A 143 -20.50 -11.42 -16.99
CA VAL A 143 -19.80 -12.60 -16.45
C VAL A 143 -20.76 -13.71 -15.97
N ARG A 144 -21.99 -13.35 -15.55
CA ARG A 144 -22.97 -14.30 -15.04
C ARG A 144 -23.58 -15.16 -16.16
N ASN A 145 -23.44 -14.77 -17.42
CA ASN A 145 -23.79 -15.60 -18.57
C ASN A 145 -22.86 -16.82 -18.70
N LEU A 146 -21.65 -16.77 -18.12
CA LEU A 146 -20.71 -17.89 -18.07
C LEU A 146 -20.98 -18.86 -16.91
N LEU A 147 -22.05 -18.63 -16.12
CA LEU A 147 -22.46 -19.47 -15.00
C LEU A 147 -23.74 -20.23 -15.36
N VAL A 148 -23.68 -21.56 -15.32
CA VAL A 148 -24.81 -22.43 -15.64
C VAL A 148 -25.89 -22.36 -14.56
N ASN A 149 -27.16 -22.39 -14.97
CA ASN A 149 -28.28 -22.56 -14.05
C ASN A 149 -28.40 -24.04 -13.64
N PRO A 150 -28.29 -24.38 -12.34
CA PRO A 150 -28.39 -25.76 -11.87
C PRO A 150 -29.66 -26.49 -12.32
N ARG A 151 -30.80 -25.78 -12.36
CA ARG A 151 -32.09 -26.35 -12.74
C ARG A 151 -32.18 -26.71 -14.22
N THR A 152 -31.56 -25.91 -15.09
CA THR A 152 -31.49 -26.20 -16.53
C THR A 152 -30.67 -27.46 -16.77
N LEU A 153 -29.49 -27.56 -16.12
CA LEU A 153 -28.65 -28.75 -16.18
C LEU A 153 -29.37 -30.00 -15.61
N ALA A 154 -30.14 -29.85 -14.53
CA ALA A 154 -30.92 -30.93 -13.97
C ALA A 154 -32.02 -31.43 -14.92
N ALA A 155 -32.73 -30.52 -15.60
CA ALA A 155 -33.77 -30.89 -16.56
C ALA A 155 -33.20 -31.66 -17.76
N GLU A 156 -32.08 -31.19 -18.32
CA GLU A 156 -31.36 -31.89 -19.41
C GLU A 156 -30.89 -33.29 -18.97
N LEU A 157 -30.38 -33.41 -17.73
CA LEU A 157 -30.02 -34.70 -17.15
C LEU A 157 -31.23 -35.63 -17.01
N GLN A 158 -32.37 -35.12 -16.54
CA GLN A 158 -33.60 -35.92 -16.45
C GLN A 158 -34.07 -36.42 -17.82
N THR A 159 -33.98 -35.59 -18.87
CA THR A 159 -34.27 -36.01 -20.24
C THR A 159 -33.35 -37.16 -20.68
N CYS A 160 -32.06 -37.07 -20.38
CA CYS A 160 -31.11 -38.14 -20.70
C CYS A 160 -31.39 -39.42 -19.90
N LEU A 161 -31.82 -39.31 -18.64
CA LEU A 161 -32.16 -40.45 -17.79
C LEU A 161 -33.48 -41.13 -18.19
N ALA A 162 -34.40 -40.39 -18.83
CA ALA A 162 -35.64 -40.94 -19.38
C ALA A 162 -35.40 -41.78 -20.66
N ALA A 163 -34.26 -41.61 -21.33
CA ALA A 163 -33.90 -42.42 -22.49
C ALA A 163 -33.65 -43.90 -22.14
N PRO A 164 -33.73 -44.83 -23.12
CA PRO A 164 -33.41 -46.24 -22.93
C PRO A 164 -32.00 -46.44 -22.34
N GLU A 165 -31.85 -47.41 -21.43
CA GLU A 165 -30.62 -47.60 -20.65
C GLU A 165 -29.35 -47.72 -21.50
N ALA A 166 -29.46 -48.39 -22.66
CA ALA A 166 -28.38 -48.55 -23.62
C ALA A 166 -27.78 -47.22 -24.11
N ASN A 167 -28.59 -46.16 -24.22
CA ASN A 167 -28.19 -44.87 -24.79
C ASN A 167 -27.84 -43.82 -23.72
N ARG A 168 -28.15 -44.08 -22.44
CA ARG A 168 -27.99 -43.09 -21.36
C ARG A 168 -26.56 -42.62 -21.19
N ALA A 169 -25.59 -43.54 -21.23
CA ALA A 169 -24.19 -43.22 -20.99
C ALA A 169 -23.63 -42.27 -22.06
N GLU A 170 -23.97 -42.50 -23.32
CA GLU A 170 -23.58 -41.67 -24.46
C GLU A 170 -24.26 -40.29 -24.38
N LEU A 171 -25.58 -40.26 -24.17
CA LEU A 171 -26.33 -39.01 -24.04
C LEU A 171 -25.81 -38.15 -22.88
N ILE A 172 -25.62 -38.74 -21.70
CA ILE A 172 -25.05 -38.03 -20.54
C ILE A 172 -23.62 -37.55 -20.86
N GLY A 173 -22.79 -38.38 -21.47
CA GLY A 173 -21.42 -38.03 -21.86
C GLY A 173 -21.33 -36.84 -22.83
N SER A 174 -22.37 -36.62 -23.64
CA SER A 174 -22.47 -35.51 -24.58
C SER A 174 -22.94 -34.19 -23.96
N LEU A 175 -23.58 -34.22 -22.76
CA LEU A 175 -24.11 -33.02 -22.08
C LEU A 175 -23.04 -32.03 -21.61
N VAL A 176 -21.81 -32.48 -21.47
CA VAL A 176 -20.68 -31.68 -21.02
C VAL A 176 -19.47 -32.03 -21.89
N GLN A 177 -18.86 -31.04 -22.52
CA GLN A 177 -17.66 -31.19 -23.35
C GLN A 177 -16.53 -30.30 -22.80
N PRO A 178 -15.80 -30.77 -21.78
CA PRO A 178 -14.76 -29.97 -21.16
C PRO A 178 -13.56 -29.71 -22.05
N TYR A 179 -13.02 -28.50 -21.99
CA TYR A 179 -11.68 -28.17 -22.48
C TYR A 179 -10.96 -27.20 -21.54
N LEU A 180 -9.63 -27.19 -21.62
CA LEU A 180 -8.76 -26.33 -20.82
C LEU A 180 -8.35 -25.10 -21.61
N GLN A 181 -8.51 -23.91 -21.01
CA GLN A 181 -8.11 -22.65 -21.59
C GLN A 181 -7.18 -21.90 -20.63
N LEU A 182 -6.01 -21.48 -21.13
CA LEU A 182 -5.11 -20.58 -20.42
C LEU A 182 -5.73 -19.18 -20.33
N ALA A 183 -5.89 -18.67 -19.11
CA ALA A 183 -6.33 -17.30 -18.87
C ALA A 183 -5.13 -16.34 -18.97
N THR A 184 -5.08 -15.58 -20.06
CA THR A 184 -4.08 -14.53 -20.33
C THR A 184 -4.73 -13.14 -20.26
N GLU A 185 -3.97 -12.10 -20.64
CA GLU A 185 -4.51 -10.73 -20.74
C GLU A 185 -5.51 -10.55 -21.89
N ALA A 186 -5.68 -11.56 -22.73
CA ALA A 186 -6.62 -11.56 -23.85
C ALA A 186 -8.08 -11.45 -23.38
N THR A 187 -8.93 -10.97 -24.30
CA THR A 187 -10.38 -10.93 -24.14
C THR A 187 -11.02 -12.25 -24.55
N ASP A 188 -12.02 -12.66 -23.80
CA ASP A 188 -12.87 -13.81 -24.07
C ASP A 188 -13.67 -13.62 -25.35
N GLU A 189 -13.60 -14.59 -26.26
CA GLU A 189 -14.31 -14.56 -27.53
C GLU A 189 -15.83 -14.57 -27.37
N HIS A 190 -16.35 -15.16 -26.28
CA HIS A 190 -17.78 -15.31 -26.07
C HIS A 190 -18.45 -14.10 -25.40
N THR A 191 -17.74 -13.36 -24.56
CA THR A 191 -18.31 -12.26 -23.76
C THR A 191 -17.62 -10.91 -23.92
N GLY A 192 -16.42 -10.87 -24.51
CA GLY A 192 -15.59 -9.66 -24.60
C GLY A 192 -14.94 -9.23 -23.28
N LEU A 193 -15.06 -10.03 -22.21
CA LEU A 193 -14.43 -9.76 -20.91
C LEU A 193 -13.00 -10.32 -20.88
N ARG A 194 -12.08 -9.69 -20.15
CA ARG A 194 -10.70 -10.22 -19.99
C ARG A 194 -10.72 -11.60 -19.32
N LEU A 195 -9.95 -12.55 -19.84
CA LEU A 195 -9.92 -13.92 -19.30
C LEU A 195 -9.46 -13.97 -17.83
N LEU A 196 -8.46 -13.17 -17.47
CA LEU A 196 -8.01 -13.03 -16.07
C LEU A 196 -9.07 -12.41 -15.16
N ASP A 197 -9.90 -11.50 -15.66
CA ASP A 197 -10.99 -10.92 -14.90
C ASP A 197 -12.11 -11.95 -14.68
N ILE A 198 -12.43 -12.78 -15.68
CA ILE A 198 -13.36 -13.91 -15.53
C ILE A 198 -12.85 -14.87 -14.44
N TRP A 199 -11.57 -15.25 -14.52
CA TRP A 199 -10.94 -16.12 -13.53
C TRP A 199 -11.02 -15.51 -12.12
N ARG A 200 -10.69 -14.21 -11.97
CA ARG A 200 -10.75 -13.49 -10.68
C ARG A 200 -12.18 -13.42 -10.14
N TYR A 201 -13.17 -13.15 -10.98
CA TYR A 201 -14.57 -13.13 -10.57
C TYR A 201 -15.02 -14.51 -10.08
N CYS A 202 -14.73 -15.57 -10.84
CA CYS A 202 -15.01 -16.95 -10.41
C CYS A 202 -14.35 -17.27 -9.07
N ARG A 203 -13.12 -16.79 -8.83
CA ARG A 203 -12.41 -17.00 -7.57
C ARG A 203 -13.09 -16.34 -6.36
N TYR A 204 -13.76 -15.21 -6.53
CA TYR A 204 -14.52 -14.54 -5.47
C TYR A 204 -15.77 -15.30 -5.02
N THR A 205 -16.26 -16.25 -5.81
CA THR A 205 -17.41 -17.09 -5.42
C THR A 205 -17.07 -18.11 -4.32
N TRP A 206 -15.78 -18.40 -4.07
CA TRP A 206 -15.34 -19.42 -3.11
C TRP A 206 -15.01 -18.87 -1.73
N SER A 207 -15.10 -19.71 -0.69
CA SER A 207 -14.95 -19.31 0.72
C SER A 207 -13.58 -18.75 1.10
N LEU A 208 -12.47 -19.22 0.51
CA LEU A 208 -11.14 -18.75 0.89
C LEU A 208 -10.90 -17.34 0.29
N PRO A 209 -10.47 -16.32 1.07
CA PRO A 209 -10.15 -15.00 0.52
C PRO A 209 -9.04 -15.08 -0.54
N PHE A 210 -9.07 -14.17 -1.51
CA PHE A 210 -8.12 -14.12 -2.62
C PHE A 210 -6.93 -13.21 -2.28
N GLN A 211 -5.71 -13.72 -2.36
CA GLN A 211 -4.49 -12.92 -2.18
C GLN A 211 -3.54 -13.14 -3.35
N THR A 212 -2.93 -12.07 -3.83
CA THR A 212 -1.91 -12.14 -4.88
C THR A 212 -0.61 -12.67 -4.27
N GLN A 213 -0.06 -13.72 -4.88
CA GLN A 213 1.24 -14.27 -4.50
C GLN A 213 2.31 -13.78 -5.49
N PRO A 214 3.50 -13.39 -5.02
CA PRO A 214 4.62 -13.05 -5.91
C PRO A 214 5.19 -14.31 -6.58
N GLY A 215 5.79 -14.14 -7.76
CA GLY A 215 6.46 -15.20 -8.52
C GLY A 215 5.70 -15.66 -9.77
N ARG A 216 6.13 -16.81 -10.32
CA ARG A 216 5.51 -17.47 -11.48
C ARG A 216 4.06 -17.85 -11.16
N ARG A 217 3.14 -17.56 -12.09
CA ARG A 217 1.71 -17.84 -12.00
C ARG A 217 1.15 -18.29 -13.34
N MET A 218 0.25 -19.28 -13.33
CA MET A 218 -0.56 -19.69 -14.49
C MET A 218 -2.01 -19.79 -14.04
N PHE A 219 -2.94 -19.27 -14.83
CA PHE A 219 -4.36 -19.26 -14.52
C PHE A 219 -5.11 -20.00 -15.62
N TYR A 220 -6.03 -20.87 -15.24
CA TYR A 220 -6.75 -21.74 -16.17
C TYR A 220 -8.24 -21.68 -15.93
N LEU A 221 -8.99 -21.63 -17.02
CA LEU A 221 -10.43 -21.84 -17.07
C LEU A 221 -10.68 -23.23 -17.64
N VAL A 222 -11.54 -24.02 -16.99
CA VAL A 222 -12.09 -25.25 -17.56
C VAL A 222 -13.48 -24.93 -18.05
N ARG A 223 -13.74 -25.08 -19.35
CA ARG A 223 -14.96 -24.64 -20.02
C ARG A 223 -15.76 -25.79 -20.59
N ASP A 224 -17.06 -25.59 -20.75
CA ASP A 224 -18.00 -26.56 -21.33
C ASP A 224 -18.37 -26.18 -22.76
N ALA A 225 -17.77 -26.81 -23.76
CA ALA A 225 -18.08 -26.59 -25.19
C ALA A 225 -19.47 -27.11 -25.60
N ALA A 226 -20.15 -27.91 -24.78
CA ALA A 226 -21.47 -28.45 -25.12
C ALA A 226 -22.59 -27.39 -25.07
N ARG A 227 -22.28 -26.19 -24.57
CA ARG A 227 -23.27 -25.13 -24.29
C ARG A 227 -22.87 -23.81 -24.94
N PRO A 228 -23.84 -22.97 -25.33
CA PRO A 228 -23.54 -21.62 -25.83
C PRO A 228 -22.69 -20.82 -24.83
N LEU A 229 -21.79 -19.98 -25.36
CA LEU A 229 -20.87 -19.13 -24.60
C LEU A 229 -19.79 -19.87 -23.78
N HIS A 230 -19.70 -21.20 -23.91
CA HIS A 230 -18.72 -22.06 -23.24
C HIS A 230 -18.55 -21.74 -21.74
N PRO A 231 -19.58 -22.00 -20.91
CA PRO A 231 -19.60 -21.61 -19.51
C PRO A 231 -18.50 -22.30 -18.70
N ILE A 232 -18.17 -21.72 -17.54
CA ILE A 232 -17.05 -22.17 -16.71
C ILE A 232 -17.46 -23.37 -15.85
N ILE A 233 -16.81 -24.52 -16.08
CA ILE A 233 -16.89 -25.72 -15.25
C ILE A 233 -16.12 -25.53 -13.95
N GLY A 234 -14.93 -24.93 -14.04
CA GLY A 234 -14.01 -24.79 -12.93
C GLY A 234 -12.83 -23.90 -13.25
N ILE A 235 -12.06 -23.57 -12.21
CA ILE A 235 -10.85 -22.76 -12.35
C ILE A 235 -9.67 -23.45 -11.68
N GLY A 236 -8.52 -23.35 -12.34
CA GLY A 236 -7.24 -23.86 -11.87
C GLY A 236 -6.20 -22.75 -11.84
N ALA A 237 -5.20 -22.85 -10.97
CA ALA A 237 -4.02 -22.00 -11.03
C ALA A 237 -2.77 -22.68 -10.48
N LEU A 238 -1.64 -22.42 -11.13
CA LEU A 238 -0.31 -22.73 -10.63
C LEU A 238 0.30 -21.48 -10.02
N GLY A 239 0.93 -21.61 -8.86
CA GLY A 239 1.78 -20.59 -8.24
C GLY A 239 3.14 -21.14 -7.88
N SER A 240 4.12 -20.25 -7.71
CA SER A 240 5.46 -20.63 -7.27
C SER A 240 5.41 -21.43 -5.97
N ALA A 241 6.22 -22.48 -5.89
CA ALA A 241 6.18 -23.38 -4.74
C ALA A 241 6.63 -22.68 -3.45
N VAL A 242 5.91 -22.93 -2.35
CA VAL A 242 6.31 -22.44 -1.03
C VAL A 242 7.63 -23.11 -0.66
N VAL A 243 8.65 -22.32 -0.31
CA VAL A 243 10.02 -22.82 -0.13
C VAL A 243 10.11 -23.83 1.02
N GLN A 244 9.32 -23.68 2.09
CA GLN A 244 9.42 -24.54 3.28
C GLN A 244 8.10 -25.29 3.52
N ILE A 245 8.04 -26.54 3.03
CA ILE A 245 7.01 -27.51 3.40
C ILE A 245 7.75 -28.77 3.84
N THR A 246 7.97 -28.92 5.14
CA THR A 246 8.82 -29.99 5.71
C THR A 246 8.45 -31.37 5.19
N VAL A 247 7.16 -31.71 5.17
CA VAL A 247 6.70 -33.03 4.68
C VAL A 247 7.01 -33.26 3.20
N ARG A 248 6.90 -32.22 2.37
CA ARG A 248 7.25 -32.30 0.94
C ARG A 248 8.75 -32.41 0.78
N ASP A 249 9.51 -31.56 1.46
CA ASP A 249 10.96 -31.51 1.33
C ASP A 249 11.59 -32.83 1.81
N GLU A 250 11.09 -33.43 2.89
CA GLU A 250 11.47 -34.77 3.32
C GLU A 250 11.09 -35.85 2.29
N TYR A 251 9.89 -35.76 1.69
CA TYR A 251 9.44 -36.73 0.69
C TYR A 251 10.23 -36.66 -0.62
N VAL A 252 10.56 -35.45 -1.09
CA VAL A 252 11.37 -35.23 -2.29
C VAL A 252 12.80 -35.73 -2.07
N GLY A 253 13.36 -35.53 -0.87
CA GLY A 253 14.77 -35.85 -0.55
C GLY A 253 15.64 -34.60 -0.31
N TRP A 254 15.01 -33.47 0.00
CA TRP A 254 15.65 -32.18 0.28
C TRP A 254 15.87 -31.93 1.78
N SER A 255 16.09 -32.99 2.56
CA SER A 255 16.48 -32.88 3.97
C SER A 255 17.63 -33.84 4.32
N VAL A 256 18.38 -33.49 5.37
CA VAL A 256 19.42 -34.39 5.91
C VAL A 256 18.80 -35.71 6.38
N LYS A 257 17.60 -35.66 6.95
CA LYS A 257 16.86 -36.85 7.41
C LYS A 257 16.47 -37.79 6.26
N SER A 258 16.12 -37.26 5.09
CA SER A 258 15.90 -38.09 3.90
C SER A 258 17.22 -38.64 3.33
N LEU A 259 18.31 -37.87 3.42
CA LEU A 259 19.63 -38.30 2.97
C LEU A 259 20.16 -39.48 3.82
N GLN A 260 19.93 -39.46 5.14
CA GLN A 260 20.26 -40.57 6.04
C GLN A 260 19.64 -41.91 5.64
N LYS A 261 18.51 -41.87 4.92
CA LYS A 261 17.76 -43.05 4.47
C LYS A 261 17.89 -43.28 2.96
N CYS A 262 18.86 -42.62 2.32
CA CYS A 262 19.04 -42.74 0.88
C CYS A 262 19.52 -44.14 0.51
N ALA A 263 18.90 -44.74 -0.51
CA ALA A 263 19.24 -46.09 -0.98
C ALA A 263 20.56 -46.11 -1.78
N ASP A 264 20.91 -45.02 -2.45
CA ASP A 264 22.15 -44.88 -3.24
C ASP A 264 22.95 -43.64 -2.80
N PRO A 265 23.75 -43.77 -1.71
CA PRO A 265 24.63 -42.68 -1.26
C PRO A 265 25.64 -42.23 -2.33
N THR A 266 26.04 -43.12 -3.24
CA THR A 266 27.06 -42.85 -4.26
C THR A 266 26.55 -41.83 -5.27
N SER A 267 25.41 -42.10 -5.90
CA SER A 267 24.76 -41.16 -6.82
C SER A 267 24.43 -39.84 -6.11
N ARG A 268 23.94 -39.94 -4.87
CA ARG A 268 23.48 -38.77 -4.12
C ARG A 268 24.60 -37.83 -3.71
N LEU A 269 25.72 -38.36 -3.20
CA LEU A 269 26.91 -37.55 -2.87
C LEU A 269 27.50 -36.92 -4.13
N ARG A 270 27.61 -37.69 -5.22
CA ARG A 270 28.08 -37.16 -6.51
C ARG A 270 27.21 -36.00 -7.01
N ALA A 271 25.89 -36.11 -6.90
CA ALA A 271 24.97 -35.03 -7.29
C ALA A 271 25.15 -33.77 -6.41
N LEU A 272 25.41 -33.94 -5.11
CA LEU A 272 25.70 -32.84 -4.19
C LEU A 272 27.05 -32.16 -4.51
N ASP A 273 28.09 -32.94 -4.79
CA ASP A 273 29.41 -32.44 -5.21
C ASP A 273 29.31 -31.62 -6.51
N LEU A 274 28.63 -32.16 -7.52
CA LEU A 274 28.43 -31.48 -8.80
C LEU A 274 27.62 -30.19 -8.65
N GLU A 275 26.59 -30.18 -7.80
CA GLU A 275 25.84 -28.95 -7.54
C GLU A 275 26.68 -27.91 -6.81
N LEU A 276 27.50 -28.29 -5.83
CA LEU A 276 28.39 -27.34 -5.14
C LEU A 276 29.36 -26.71 -6.13
N ALA A 277 29.98 -27.51 -7.01
CA ALA A 277 30.86 -27.01 -8.06
C ALA A 277 30.14 -26.03 -8.98
N ARG A 278 28.99 -26.44 -9.53
CA ARG A 278 28.15 -25.58 -10.38
C ARG A 278 27.73 -24.29 -9.67
N ALA A 279 27.35 -24.36 -8.40
CA ALA A 279 26.88 -23.20 -7.65
C ALA A 279 27.98 -22.18 -7.36
N VAL A 280 29.24 -22.62 -7.26
CA VAL A 280 30.41 -21.73 -7.21
C VAL A 280 30.59 -21.04 -8.56
N ASP A 281 30.50 -21.79 -9.67
CA ASP A 281 30.64 -21.25 -11.03
C ASP A 281 29.52 -20.26 -11.42
N GLU A 282 28.34 -20.33 -10.77
CA GLU A 282 27.23 -19.39 -10.96
C GLU A 282 27.39 -18.06 -10.19
N ILE A 283 28.52 -17.84 -9.49
CA ILE A 283 28.83 -16.60 -8.75
C ILE A 283 29.88 -15.80 -9.52
N PHE A 284 29.58 -14.55 -9.84
CA PHE A 284 30.57 -13.57 -10.32
C PHE A 284 31.67 -13.45 -9.26
N ALA A 285 32.92 -13.69 -9.63
CA ALA A 285 34.06 -13.68 -8.70
C ALA A 285 35.25 -12.88 -9.25
N GLU A 286 35.16 -12.39 -10.48
CA GLU A 286 36.19 -11.67 -11.21
C GLU A 286 36.63 -10.42 -10.45
N ASP A 287 35.69 -9.67 -9.86
CA ASP A 287 36.01 -8.50 -9.04
C ASP A 287 36.76 -8.87 -7.75
N PHE A 288 36.45 -10.02 -7.13
CA PHE A 288 37.20 -10.51 -5.98
C PHE A 288 38.63 -10.95 -6.34
N VAL A 289 38.84 -11.42 -7.56
CA VAL A 289 40.18 -11.75 -8.08
C VAL A 289 40.96 -10.47 -8.40
N GLU A 290 40.34 -9.51 -9.08
CA GLU A 290 40.93 -8.19 -9.40
C GLU A 290 41.38 -7.43 -8.15
N GLU A 291 40.58 -7.49 -7.09
CA GLU A 291 40.84 -6.80 -5.82
C GLU A 291 41.79 -7.58 -4.89
N GLY A 292 42.25 -8.77 -5.28
CA GLY A 292 43.12 -9.62 -4.46
C GLY A 292 42.46 -10.17 -3.18
N ILE A 293 41.12 -10.27 -3.17
CA ILE A 293 40.38 -10.90 -2.06
C ILE A 293 40.59 -12.42 -2.08
N LEU A 294 40.67 -13.00 -3.27
CA LEU A 294 40.97 -14.42 -3.50
C LEU A 294 41.72 -14.62 -4.82
N GLU A 295 42.44 -15.73 -4.97
CA GLU A 295 43.02 -16.17 -6.24
C GLU A 295 42.11 -17.15 -6.99
N LEU A 296 42.25 -17.25 -8.33
CA LEU A 296 41.44 -18.17 -9.15
C LEU A 296 41.57 -19.64 -8.69
N ALA A 297 42.76 -20.04 -8.23
CA ALA A 297 43.01 -21.38 -7.68
C ALA A 297 42.22 -21.64 -6.38
N GLU A 298 41.95 -20.59 -5.59
CA GLU A 298 41.23 -20.69 -4.31
C GLU A 298 39.72 -20.94 -4.49
N LEU A 299 39.16 -20.75 -5.70
CA LEU A 299 37.80 -21.19 -6.04
C LEU A 299 37.67 -22.72 -6.08
N ILE A 300 38.78 -23.43 -6.28
CA ILE A 300 38.84 -24.90 -6.29
C ILE A 300 39.36 -25.43 -4.95
N GLN A 301 40.38 -24.77 -4.39
CA GLN A 301 41.03 -25.12 -3.14
C GLN A 301 41.16 -23.89 -2.21
N PRO A 302 40.11 -23.57 -1.43
CA PRO A 302 40.13 -22.39 -0.56
C PRO A 302 41.12 -22.55 0.60
N THR A 303 41.77 -21.46 0.97
CA THR A 303 42.66 -21.36 2.14
C THR A 303 41.92 -20.75 3.33
N ALA A 304 42.52 -20.79 4.53
CA ALA A 304 41.97 -20.07 5.68
C ALA A 304 41.86 -18.57 5.42
N ALA A 305 42.82 -18.00 4.69
CA ALA A 305 42.82 -16.59 4.30
C ALA A 305 41.66 -16.24 3.37
N THR A 306 41.26 -17.15 2.47
CA THR A 306 40.10 -16.96 1.57
C THR A 306 38.82 -16.66 2.36
N PHE A 307 38.55 -17.42 3.43
CA PHE A 307 37.34 -17.23 4.25
C PHE A 307 37.37 -15.91 5.02
N ASP A 308 38.51 -15.59 5.64
CA ASP A 308 38.68 -14.34 6.39
C ASP A 308 38.53 -13.11 5.49
N ASN A 309 39.05 -13.17 4.26
CA ASN A 309 38.96 -12.10 3.27
C ASN A 309 37.52 -11.91 2.77
N LEU A 310 36.80 -13.00 2.46
CA LEU A 310 35.39 -12.93 2.04
C LEU A 310 34.49 -12.41 3.16
N ASP A 311 34.71 -12.85 4.41
CA ASP A 311 33.96 -12.37 5.57
C ASP A 311 34.27 -10.91 5.91
N ARG A 312 35.49 -10.44 5.64
CA ARG A 312 35.86 -9.02 5.73
C ARG A 312 35.16 -8.20 4.65
N ALA A 313 35.22 -8.65 3.40
CA ALA A 313 34.54 -7.99 2.27
C ALA A 313 33.02 -7.88 2.47
N ALA A 314 32.38 -8.85 3.15
CA ALA A 314 30.96 -8.79 3.49
C ALA A 314 30.64 -7.81 4.64
N ARG A 315 31.56 -7.65 5.61
CA ARG A 315 31.38 -6.79 6.80
C ARG A 315 31.62 -5.32 6.52
N ASP A 316 32.60 -5.01 5.68
CA ASP A 316 33.04 -3.62 5.41
C ASP A 316 32.05 -2.84 4.55
N LEU A 317 31.07 -3.51 3.94
CA LEU A 317 30.02 -2.89 3.13
C LEU A 317 28.83 -2.44 3.99
N PRO A 318 28.33 -1.20 3.81
CA PRO A 318 27.17 -0.71 4.56
C PRO A 318 25.95 -1.60 4.32
N LEU A 319 25.05 -1.69 5.32
CA LEU A 319 23.72 -2.28 5.15
C LEU A 319 22.94 -1.42 4.16
N ALA A 320 23.07 -1.73 2.87
CA ALA A 320 22.46 -0.96 1.80
C ALA A 320 20.95 -0.80 2.02
N SER A 321 20.47 0.44 1.95
CA SER A 321 19.06 0.75 1.77
C SER A 321 18.59 0.02 0.51
N ARG A 322 17.56 -0.83 0.64
CA ARG A 322 16.95 -1.55 -0.48
C ARG A 322 16.30 -0.55 -1.45
N THR A 323 17.10 0.04 -2.32
CA THR A 323 16.61 0.84 -3.45
C THR A 323 15.73 -0.05 -4.32
N ALA A 324 14.66 0.54 -4.83
CA ALA A 324 13.63 -0.18 -5.55
C ALA A 324 14.17 -0.95 -6.76
N HIS A 325 14.18 -2.28 -6.68
CA HIS A 325 14.52 -3.15 -7.80
C HIS A 325 13.45 -3.03 -8.90
N ARG A 326 13.67 -2.11 -9.85
CA ARG A 326 12.96 -2.06 -11.13
C ARG A 326 13.75 -2.89 -12.14
N GLY A 327 13.10 -3.89 -12.76
CA GLY A 327 13.61 -4.64 -13.92
C GLY A 327 15.00 -5.27 -13.75
N LEU A 328 15.50 -5.90 -14.81
CA LEU A 328 16.94 -6.07 -15.01
C LEU A 328 17.41 -4.81 -15.76
N LYS A 329 18.46 -4.15 -15.28
CA LYS A 329 19.14 -3.09 -16.04
C LYS A 329 19.94 -3.71 -17.19
N ILE A 330 20.36 -2.87 -18.14
CA ILE A 330 21.13 -3.28 -19.32
C ILE A 330 22.51 -3.87 -18.94
N ASP A 331 23.09 -3.42 -17.81
CA ASP A 331 24.42 -3.85 -17.35
C ASP A 331 24.33 -4.64 -16.03
N LEU A 332 24.47 -5.97 -16.12
CA LEU A 332 24.35 -6.89 -15.00
C LEU A 332 25.63 -7.01 -14.17
N GLU A 333 26.78 -6.73 -14.76
CA GLU A 333 28.07 -6.75 -14.07
C GLU A 333 28.13 -5.60 -13.06
N VAL A 334 27.71 -4.40 -13.46
CA VAL A 334 27.58 -3.25 -12.56
C VAL A 334 26.61 -3.54 -11.40
N GLU A 335 25.51 -4.26 -11.65
CA GLU A 335 24.60 -4.67 -10.58
C GLU A 335 25.24 -5.72 -9.65
N ALA A 336 26.04 -6.65 -10.18
CA ALA A 336 26.77 -7.64 -9.40
C ALA A 336 27.83 -7.00 -8.49
N ARG A 337 28.51 -5.94 -8.97
CA ARG A 337 29.52 -5.16 -8.23
C ARG A 337 28.93 -4.20 -7.19
N SER A 338 27.60 -4.00 -7.15
CA SER A 338 26.95 -3.13 -6.15
C SER A 338 27.06 -3.67 -4.72
N ASP A 339 27.16 -2.78 -3.72
CA ASP A 339 27.36 -3.14 -2.30
C ASP A 339 26.45 -4.27 -1.80
N LEU A 340 25.16 -4.21 -2.15
CA LEU A 340 24.16 -5.22 -1.74
C LEU A 340 24.49 -6.61 -2.32
N TYR A 341 24.79 -6.68 -3.62
CA TYR A 341 25.04 -7.95 -4.31
C TYR A 341 26.45 -8.46 -4.07
N ARG A 342 27.44 -7.58 -3.97
CA ARG A 342 28.81 -7.90 -3.56
C ARG A 342 28.84 -8.57 -2.18
N ARG A 343 28.19 -7.98 -1.17
CA ARG A 343 28.05 -8.61 0.16
C ARG A 343 27.38 -9.97 0.08
N LYS A 344 26.28 -10.09 -0.66
CA LYS A 344 25.54 -11.33 -0.80
C LYS A 344 26.34 -12.42 -1.54
N ARG A 345 27.14 -12.05 -2.55
CA ARG A 345 28.07 -12.93 -3.26
C ARG A 345 29.15 -13.43 -2.32
N ALA A 346 29.79 -12.54 -1.56
CA ALA A 346 30.82 -12.92 -0.58
C ALA A 346 30.30 -13.92 0.48
N GLU A 347 29.15 -13.62 1.11
CA GLU A 347 28.52 -14.53 2.10
C GLU A 347 28.12 -15.89 1.47
N THR A 348 27.61 -15.87 0.23
CA THR A 348 27.20 -17.10 -0.48
C THR A 348 28.42 -17.94 -0.89
N LEU A 349 29.44 -17.31 -1.45
CA LEU A 349 30.66 -17.94 -1.93
C LEU A 349 31.44 -18.57 -0.76
N SER A 350 31.61 -17.84 0.34
CA SER A 350 32.23 -18.36 1.58
C SER A 350 31.52 -19.63 2.07
N GLY A 351 30.18 -19.62 2.11
CA GLY A 351 29.39 -20.78 2.50
C GLY A 351 29.52 -21.99 1.54
N LEU A 352 29.59 -21.74 0.24
CA LEU A 352 29.74 -22.79 -0.79
C LEU A 352 31.14 -23.41 -0.78
N LEU A 353 32.19 -22.59 -0.71
CA LEU A 353 33.58 -23.02 -0.65
C LEU A 353 33.85 -23.82 0.63
N SER A 354 33.32 -23.38 1.77
CA SER A 354 33.41 -24.12 3.03
C SER A 354 32.77 -25.50 2.94
N ALA A 355 31.58 -25.60 2.32
CA ALA A 355 30.94 -26.89 2.10
C ALA A 355 31.76 -27.78 1.16
N ARG A 356 32.29 -27.22 0.06
CA ARG A 356 33.10 -27.96 -0.92
C ARG A 356 34.39 -28.50 -0.31
N GLN A 357 35.08 -27.72 0.52
CA GLN A 357 36.29 -28.14 1.22
C GLN A 357 36.01 -29.34 2.14
N VAL A 358 34.91 -29.32 2.90
CA VAL A 358 34.50 -30.43 3.78
C VAL A 358 34.18 -31.69 2.98
N PHE A 359 33.53 -31.55 1.82
CA PHE A 359 33.29 -32.69 0.93
C PHE A 359 34.62 -33.26 0.39
N GLN A 360 35.52 -32.42 -0.11
CA GLN A 360 36.83 -32.81 -0.64
C GLN A 360 37.71 -33.55 0.39
N GLN A 361 37.73 -33.09 1.63
CA GLN A 361 38.44 -33.76 2.73
C GLN A 361 37.98 -35.20 2.96
N SER A 362 36.74 -35.52 2.59
CA SER A 362 36.12 -36.84 2.74
C SER A 362 36.14 -37.69 1.47
N ASP A 363 36.73 -37.22 0.36
CA ASP A 363 36.71 -37.89 -0.96
C ASP A 363 37.44 -39.25 -0.98
N HIS A 364 38.37 -39.46 -0.06
CA HIS A 364 39.13 -40.71 0.06
C HIS A 364 38.29 -41.86 0.65
N LEU A 365 37.13 -41.58 1.25
CA LEU A 365 36.27 -42.57 1.87
C LEU A 365 35.26 -43.15 0.85
N PRO A 366 34.94 -44.46 0.92
CA PRO A 366 33.81 -45.04 0.17
C PRO A 366 32.49 -44.30 0.47
N ALA A 367 31.58 -44.19 -0.51
CA ALA A 367 30.38 -43.35 -0.40
C ALA A 367 29.51 -43.59 0.87
N PRO A 368 29.24 -44.83 1.34
CA PRO A 368 28.50 -45.05 2.58
C PRO A 368 29.22 -44.52 3.82
N GLU A 369 30.54 -44.73 3.89
CA GLU A 369 31.38 -44.25 5.00
C GLU A 369 31.56 -42.74 4.96
N ARG A 370 31.75 -42.18 3.76
CA ARG A 370 31.78 -40.72 3.50
C ARG A 370 30.51 -40.04 4.00
N LEU A 371 29.34 -40.61 3.69
CA LEU A 371 28.07 -40.08 4.17
C LEU A 371 27.95 -40.18 5.70
N ALA A 372 28.33 -41.31 6.30
CA ALA A 372 28.32 -41.49 7.75
C ALA A 372 29.24 -40.46 8.45
N HIS A 373 30.44 -40.24 7.92
CA HIS A 373 31.40 -39.25 8.40
C HIS A 373 30.82 -37.82 8.35
N LEU A 374 30.22 -37.42 7.22
CA LEU A 374 29.59 -36.11 7.07
C LEU A 374 28.38 -35.92 7.99
N LEU A 375 27.65 -36.97 8.32
CA LEU A 375 26.51 -36.90 9.24
C LEU A 375 26.91 -36.82 10.72
N ALA A 376 28.12 -37.28 11.06
CA ALA A 376 28.61 -37.35 12.44
C ALA A 376 29.17 -36.02 12.95
N SER A 377 29.70 -35.15 12.08
CA SER A 377 30.31 -33.87 12.46
C SER A 377 29.36 -32.67 12.29
N PRO A 378 29.42 -31.66 13.19
CA PRO A 378 28.69 -30.39 13.01
C PRO A 378 29.01 -29.70 11.67
N GLU A 379 30.28 -29.74 11.25
CA GLU A 379 30.80 -29.17 10.00
C GLU A 379 30.26 -29.93 8.78
N GLY A 380 30.29 -31.27 8.82
CA GLY A 380 29.70 -32.11 7.78
C GLY A 380 28.19 -31.89 7.65
N LEU A 381 27.46 -31.81 8.76
CA LEU A 381 26.02 -31.50 8.74
C LEU A 381 25.74 -30.11 8.15
N LYS A 382 26.59 -29.13 8.44
CA LYS A 382 26.50 -27.79 7.84
C LYS A 382 26.75 -27.86 6.33
N ALA A 383 27.79 -28.56 5.88
CA ALA A 383 28.12 -28.74 4.47
C ALA A 383 26.99 -29.45 3.69
N LEU A 384 26.46 -30.54 4.23
CA LEU A 384 25.31 -31.27 3.67
C LEU A 384 24.09 -30.34 3.53
N ARG A 385 23.78 -29.52 4.55
CA ARG A 385 22.67 -28.55 4.49
C ARG A 385 22.89 -27.50 3.40
N VAL A 386 24.11 -27.01 3.22
CA VAL A 386 24.44 -26.04 2.17
C VAL A 386 24.23 -26.67 0.79
N ALA A 387 24.78 -27.86 0.54
CA ALA A 387 24.63 -28.57 -0.72
C ALA A 387 23.16 -28.88 -1.06
N ILE A 388 22.40 -29.44 -0.11
CA ILE A 388 20.96 -29.72 -0.26
C ILE A 388 20.18 -28.43 -0.54
N LYS A 389 20.50 -27.34 0.17
CA LYS A 389 19.86 -26.03 -0.04
C LYS A 389 20.16 -25.47 -1.43
N SER A 390 21.35 -25.73 -1.98
CA SER A 390 21.71 -25.32 -3.35
C SER A 390 20.83 -26.00 -4.39
N ILE A 391 20.78 -27.35 -4.39
CA ILE A 391 19.92 -28.15 -5.28
C ILE A 391 18.46 -27.71 -5.17
N LYS A 392 17.97 -27.57 -3.93
CA LYS A 392 16.60 -27.12 -3.68
C LYS A 392 16.36 -25.73 -4.28
N LYS A 393 17.28 -24.78 -4.12
CA LYS A 393 17.16 -23.41 -4.66
C LYS A 393 17.08 -23.41 -6.18
N ARG A 394 17.79 -24.32 -6.86
CA ARG A 394 17.73 -24.50 -8.32
C ARG A 394 16.33 -24.92 -8.77
N HIS A 395 15.80 -25.99 -8.19
CA HIS A 395 14.55 -26.60 -8.64
C HIS A 395 13.26 -25.99 -8.09
N VAL A 396 13.22 -25.51 -6.84
CA VAL A 396 11.98 -25.05 -6.19
C VAL A 396 11.31 -23.87 -6.91
N ALA A 397 12.09 -23.09 -7.66
CA ALA A 397 11.60 -21.91 -8.38
C ALA A 397 11.10 -22.20 -9.80
N ALA A 398 11.49 -23.34 -10.40
CA ALA A 398 11.31 -23.57 -11.84
C ALA A 398 10.82 -24.98 -12.21
N SER A 399 11.12 -25.98 -11.40
CA SER A 399 10.79 -27.38 -11.70
C SER A 399 9.56 -27.89 -10.93
N ILE A 400 9.09 -27.12 -9.95
CA ILE A 400 7.94 -27.44 -9.11
C ILE A 400 7.00 -26.24 -9.06
N MET A 401 5.71 -26.50 -9.17
CA MET A 401 4.67 -25.50 -8.91
C MET A 401 3.64 -26.05 -7.94
N GLU A 402 2.99 -25.15 -7.21
CA GLU A 402 1.86 -25.52 -6.34
C GLU A 402 0.56 -25.19 -7.08
N ILE A 403 -0.39 -26.12 -7.04
CA ILE A 403 -1.76 -25.86 -7.47
C ILE A 403 -2.41 -25.02 -6.37
N THR A 404 -2.37 -23.69 -6.54
CA THR A 404 -2.84 -22.72 -5.54
C THR A 404 -4.35 -22.55 -5.55
N THR A 405 -4.97 -22.82 -6.70
CA THR A 405 -6.43 -22.79 -6.90
C THR A 405 -6.80 -24.00 -7.74
N CYS A 406 -7.80 -24.77 -7.30
CA CYS A 406 -8.33 -25.89 -8.06
C CYS A 406 -9.71 -26.26 -7.53
N GLY A 407 -10.72 -26.19 -8.39
CA GLY A 407 -12.09 -26.49 -8.01
C GLY A 407 -13.09 -26.19 -9.10
N ALA A 408 -14.27 -26.79 -8.96
CA ALA A 408 -15.40 -26.52 -9.83
C ALA A 408 -16.15 -25.25 -9.40
N ILE A 409 -16.78 -24.59 -10.36
CA ILE A 409 -17.79 -23.57 -10.12
C ILE A 409 -19.16 -24.27 -10.05
N PRO A 410 -20.04 -23.93 -9.09
CA PRO A 410 -21.41 -24.44 -9.07
C PRO A 410 -22.12 -24.21 -10.42
N PRO A 411 -22.87 -25.20 -10.95
CA PRO A 411 -23.28 -26.46 -10.33
C PRO A 411 -22.30 -27.64 -10.49
N TYR A 412 -21.23 -27.53 -11.28
CA TYR A 412 -20.38 -28.67 -11.66
C TYR A 412 -19.67 -29.35 -10.48
N GLY A 413 -19.65 -28.73 -9.30
CA GLY A 413 -19.17 -29.36 -8.06
C GLY A 413 -19.92 -30.65 -7.70
N GLU A 414 -21.24 -30.70 -7.90
CA GLU A 414 -22.05 -31.90 -7.62
C GLU A 414 -21.72 -33.07 -8.57
N LEU A 415 -21.26 -32.72 -9.77
CA LEU A 415 -20.88 -33.62 -10.86
C LEU A 415 -19.37 -33.94 -10.87
N LEU A 416 -18.67 -33.69 -9.75
CA LEU A 416 -17.23 -33.97 -9.59
C LEU A 416 -16.32 -33.21 -10.57
N GLY A 417 -16.74 -32.03 -11.04
CA GLY A 417 -15.91 -31.16 -11.88
C GLY A 417 -14.62 -30.71 -11.19
N GLY A 418 -14.57 -30.69 -9.86
CA GLY A 418 -13.35 -30.39 -9.11
C GLY A 418 -12.25 -31.44 -9.30
N LYS A 419 -12.62 -32.70 -9.61
CA LYS A 419 -11.67 -33.77 -9.97
C LYS A 419 -11.15 -33.61 -11.39
N LEU A 420 -12.03 -33.23 -12.31
CA LEU A 420 -11.64 -32.90 -13.68
C LEU A 420 -10.60 -31.78 -13.71
N VAL A 421 -10.86 -30.69 -13.00
CA VAL A 421 -9.91 -29.57 -12.91
C VAL A 421 -8.57 -30.05 -12.38
N ALA A 422 -8.55 -30.85 -11.31
CA ALA A 422 -7.30 -31.41 -10.78
C ALA A 422 -6.57 -32.26 -11.83
N MET A 423 -7.25 -33.20 -12.50
CA MET A 423 -6.61 -34.00 -13.56
C MET A 423 -6.03 -33.14 -14.69
N LEU A 424 -6.78 -32.13 -15.14
CA LEU A 424 -6.34 -31.22 -16.19
C LEU A 424 -5.15 -30.35 -15.75
N MET A 425 -5.02 -30.02 -14.47
CA MET A 425 -3.83 -29.32 -13.95
C MET A 425 -2.55 -30.15 -14.12
N ALA A 426 -2.65 -31.48 -14.21
CA ALA A 426 -1.54 -32.39 -14.47
C ALA A 426 -1.58 -32.95 -15.92
N SER A 427 -2.17 -32.21 -16.86
CA SER A 427 -2.19 -32.56 -18.28
C SER A 427 -0.90 -32.15 -19.01
N PRO A 428 -0.57 -32.77 -20.16
CA PRO A 428 0.55 -32.34 -20.98
C PRO A 428 0.41 -30.89 -21.46
N GLN A 429 -0.83 -30.41 -21.68
CA GLN A 429 -1.08 -29.02 -22.05
C GLN A 429 -0.51 -28.04 -21.03
N VAL A 430 -0.76 -28.28 -19.73
CA VAL A 430 -0.27 -27.39 -18.66
C VAL A 430 1.26 -27.39 -18.59
N VAL A 431 1.90 -28.54 -18.78
CA VAL A 431 3.37 -28.67 -18.79
C VAL A 431 3.96 -27.94 -20.00
N ALA A 432 3.37 -28.11 -21.18
CA ALA A 432 3.79 -27.45 -22.41
C ALA A 432 3.64 -25.92 -22.33
N GLU A 433 2.49 -25.42 -21.88
CA GLU A 433 2.23 -23.99 -21.73
C GLU A 433 3.09 -23.35 -20.63
N TYR A 434 3.37 -24.07 -19.54
CA TYR A 434 4.32 -23.61 -18.52
C TYR A 434 5.73 -23.45 -19.10
N LYS A 435 6.19 -24.46 -19.85
CA LYS A 435 7.50 -24.44 -20.51
C LYS A 435 7.58 -23.29 -21.50
N ALA A 436 6.57 -23.13 -22.37
CA ALA A 436 6.51 -22.04 -23.35
C ALA A 436 6.58 -20.65 -22.70
N ARG A 437 5.89 -20.45 -21.56
CA ARG A 437 5.89 -19.15 -20.88
C ARG A 437 7.20 -18.82 -20.16
N TYR A 438 7.89 -19.82 -19.61
CA TYR A 438 8.97 -19.58 -18.65
C TYR A 438 10.36 -20.04 -19.09
N THR A 439 10.52 -20.64 -20.27
CA THR A 439 11.84 -21.07 -20.78
C THR A 439 12.79 -19.88 -20.92
N ASP A 440 12.32 -18.76 -21.49
CA ASP A 440 13.14 -17.55 -21.70
C ASP A 440 13.09 -16.56 -20.53
N SER A 441 12.48 -16.94 -19.41
CA SER A 441 12.36 -16.07 -18.25
C SER A 441 13.64 -16.04 -17.42
N SER A 442 14.39 -14.93 -17.52
CA SER A 442 15.59 -14.67 -16.74
C SER A 442 15.34 -14.64 -15.22
N SER A 443 16.18 -15.32 -14.46
CA SER A 443 16.13 -15.31 -12.99
C SER A 443 16.81 -14.07 -12.43
N VAL A 444 16.05 -13.00 -12.18
CA VAL A 444 16.59 -11.68 -11.77
C VAL A 444 17.67 -11.76 -10.69
N ILE A 445 17.43 -12.55 -9.63
CA ILE A 445 18.41 -12.69 -8.54
C ILE A 445 19.62 -13.50 -8.98
N ALA A 446 19.43 -14.61 -9.71
CA ALA A 446 20.57 -15.42 -10.15
C ALA A 446 21.42 -14.65 -11.16
N SER A 447 20.80 -13.90 -12.07
CA SER A 447 21.50 -13.08 -13.05
C SER A 447 22.41 -12.04 -12.38
N ARG A 448 21.92 -11.36 -11.33
CA ARG A 448 22.73 -10.39 -10.56
C ARG A 448 23.81 -11.02 -9.69
N MET A 449 23.65 -12.28 -9.30
CA MET A 449 24.70 -13.02 -8.58
C MET A 449 25.81 -13.47 -9.52
N ARG A 450 25.49 -13.71 -10.80
CA ARG A 450 26.42 -14.16 -11.83
C ARG A 450 27.03 -13.02 -12.66
N GLY A 451 26.39 -11.85 -12.71
CA GLY A 451 26.78 -10.77 -13.62
C GLY A 451 26.29 -10.96 -15.06
N GLU A 452 25.53 -12.01 -15.35
CA GLU A 452 25.07 -12.38 -16.69
C GLU A 452 23.62 -12.90 -16.66
N ILE A 453 22.93 -13.00 -17.80
CA ILE A 453 21.56 -13.52 -17.85
C ILE A 453 21.56 -15.02 -17.50
N VAL A 454 20.90 -15.39 -16.40
CA VAL A 454 20.68 -16.78 -16.01
C VAL A 454 19.25 -17.19 -16.29
N ASN A 455 19.06 -18.03 -17.32
CA ASN A 455 17.79 -18.70 -17.59
C ASN A 455 17.76 -20.06 -16.91
N ARG A 456 16.62 -20.40 -16.31
CA ARG A 456 16.42 -21.69 -15.64
C ARG A 456 15.45 -22.54 -16.44
N ASP A 457 15.83 -23.79 -16.68
CA ASP A 457 14.99 -24.77 -17.34
C ASP A 457 13.62 -24.87 -16.65
N ALA A 458 12.56 -24.52 -17.38
CA ALA A 458 11.19 -24.52 -16.91
C ALA A 458 10.54 -25.93 -17.02
N ASN A 459 11.27 -26.95 -16.58
CA ASN A 459 10.82 -28.34 -16.61
C ASN A 459 9.91 -28.64 -15.42
N LEU A 460 8.61 -28.46 -15.59
CA LEU A 460 7.60 -28.72 -14.56
C LEU A 460 7.40 -30.22 -14.30
N VAL A 461 8.23 -30.82 -13.46
CA VAL A 461 8.25 -32.28 -13.17
C VAL A 461 7.37 -32.70 -11.99
N LEU A 462 7.00 -31.75 -11.12
CA LEU A 462 6.22 -32.02 -9.92
C LEU A 462 5.23 -30.90 -9.64
N LEU A 463 4.00 -31.29 -9.33
CA LEU A 463 2.97 -30.40 -8.83
C LEU A 463 2.66 -30.75 -7.37
N GLY A 464 2.74 -29.75 -6.49
CA GLY A 464 2.25 -29.83 -5.12
C GLY A 464 0.83 -29.28 -5.00
N THR A 465 0.08 -29.73 -4.00
CA THR A 465 -1.12 -29.01 -3.55
C THR A 465 -1.42 -29.30 -2.08
N SER A 466 -2.15 -28.39 -1.45
CA SER A 466 -2.64 -28.55 -0.08
C SER A 466 -4.17 -28.54 -0.05
N SER A 467 -4.77 -29.45 0.72
CA SER A 467 -6.23 -29.46 0.92
C SER A 467 -6.67 -28.24 1.72
N LEU A 468 -7.94 -27.83 1.57
CA LEU A 468 -8.50 -26.76 2.39
C LEU A 468 -8.65 -27.18 3.87
N TYR A 469 -8.90 -28.47 4.12
CA TYR A 469 -9.11 -29.06 5.45
C TYR A 469 -8.26 -30.32 5.63
N HIS A 470 -7.74 -30.59 6.83
CA HIS A 470 -7.06 -31.87 7.12
C HIS A 470 -8.02 -33.06 7.21
N VAL A 471 -9.31 -32.82 7.43
CA VAL A 471 -10.32 -33.87 7.58
C VAL A 471 -11.07 -34.07 6.26
N GLY A 472 -11.06 -35.28 5.70
CA GLY A 472 -11.92 -35.70 4.59
C GLY A 472 -11.80 -34.88 3.29
N SER A 473 -10.62 -34.84 2.66
CA SER A 473 -10.41 -34.22 1.34
C SER A 473 -10.93 -35.14 0.21
N SER A 474 -12.13 -34.91 -0.30
CA SER A 474 -12.70 -35.76 -1.37
C SER A 474 -12.17 -35.43 -2.77
N GLN A 475 -11.61 -34.24 -2.96
CA GLN A 475 -11.23 -33.73 -4.29
C GLN A 475 -10.04 -34.50 -4.87
N TYR A 476 -8.87 -34.45 -4.23
CA TYR A 476 -7.65 -35.09 -4.74
C TYR A 476 -7.60 -36.60 -4.49
N ASN A 477 -8.41 -37.09 -3.56
CA ASN A 477 -8.43 -38.50 -3.22
C ASN A 477 -8.89 -39.37 -4.41
N ARG A 478 -8.17 -40.48 -4.61
CA ARG A 478 -8.43 -41.50 -5.64
C ARG A 478 -8.28 -40.98 -7.08
N ILE A 479 -7.66 -39.82 -7.28
CA ILE A 479 -7.30 -39.36 -8.62
C ILE A 479 -6.09 -40.15 -9.10
N LYS A 480 -6.35 -41.01 -10.08
CA LYS A 480 -5.36 -41.84 -10.77
C LYS A 480 -5.83 -42.05 -12.21
N PHE A 481 -4.98 -41.75 -13.18
CA PHE A 481 -5.33 -41.86 -14.60
C PHE A 481 -4.11 -42.22 -15.47
N PRO A 482 -4.33 -42.99 -16.56
CA PRO A 482 -3.28 -43.39 -17.46
C PRO A 482 -2.80 -42.21 -18.32
N THR A 483 -1.55 -42.30 -18.75
CA THR A 483 -0.86 -41.43 -19.72
C THR A 483 -0.19 -42.32 -20.75
N ALA A 484 0.36 -41.75 -21.82
CA ALA A 484 0.99 -42.55 -22.88
C ALA A 484 2.16 -43.42 -22.40
N LYS A 485 2.92 -42.98 -21.38
CA LYS A 485 4.11 -43.69 -20.89
C LYS A 485 3.99 -44.19 -19.44
N GLY A 486 2.84 -44.06 -18.79
CA GLY A 486 2.66 -44.48 -17.40
C GLY A 486 1.34 -44.02 -16.81
N GLU A 487 1.35 -43.61 -15.54
CA GLU A 487 0.18 -43.14 -14.82
C GLU A 487 0.48 -41.91 -13.97
N ILE A 488 -0.51 -41.04 -13.81
CA ILE A 488 -0.46 -39.89 -12.91
C ILE A 488 -1.40 -40.15 -11.73
N GLU A 489 -0.91 -39.88 -10.52
CA GLU A 489 -1.66 -39.99 -9.27
C GLU A 489 -1.47 -38.74 -8.41
N TYR A 490 -2.52 -38.36 -7.67
CA TYR A 490 -2.43 -37.40 -6.57
C TYR A 490 -2.14 -38.14 -5.27
N LYS A 491 -0.86 -38.24 -4.90
CA LYS A 491 -0.41 -39.01 -3.73
C LYS A 491 -0.42 -38.14 -2.48
N LEU A 492 -1.15 -38.59 -1.46
CA LEU A 492 -1.11 -37.99 -0.12
C LEU A 492 0.23 -38.32 0.55
N ILE A 493 1.04 -37.31 0.86
CA ILE A 493 2.36 -37.49 1.48
C ILE A 493 2.39 -37.14 2.98
N GLY A 494 1.40 -36.41 3.47
CA GLY A 494 1.21 -36.15 4.90
C GLY A 494 0.47 -34.85 5.18
N LYS A 495 0.77 -34.21 6.31
CA LYS A 495 0.09 -33.00 6.79
C LYS A 495 1.08 -31.87 7.02
N THR A 496 0.69 -30.64 6.72
CA THR A 496 1.44 -29.44 7.12
C THR A 496 1.37 -29.25 8.63
N GLU A 497 2.35 -28.56 9.22
CA GLU A 497 2.32 -28.21 10.64
C GLU A 497 1.34 -27.07 10.98
N GLY A 498 0.83 -26.34 9.96
CA GLY A 498 -0.21 -25.32 10.13
C GLY A 498 0.33 -23.96 10.56
N PHE A 499 1.25 -23.40 9.78
CA PHE A 499 1.77 -22.03 9.94
C PHE A 499 1.24 -21.12 8.82
N GLY A 500 0.87 -19.89 9.15
CA GLY A 500 0.23 -18.98 8.18
C GLY A 500 -0.55 -17.84 8.83
N SER A 501 -0.85 -16.79 8.06
CA SER A 501 -1.51 -15.56 8.55
C SER A 501 -3.02 -15.50 8.29
N VAL A 502 -3.63 -16.61 7.85
CA VAL A 502 -5.04 -16.66 7.41
C VAL A 502 -6.02 -16.39 8.56
N HIS A 503 -5.55 -16.51 9.80
CA HIS A 503 -6.31 -16.30 11.02
C HIS A 503 -6.27 -14.87 11.54
N LEU A 504 -5.62 -13.92 10.87
CA LEU A 504 -5.57 -12.52 11.31
C LEU A 504 -6.25 -11.62 10.27
N SER A 505 -7.19 -10.80 10.77
CA SER A 505 -7.85 -9.76 10.00
C SER A 505 -6.86 -8.68 9.55
N ARG A 506 -7.26 -7.86 8.58
CA ARG A 506 -6.46 -6.71 8.15
C ARG A 506 -6.19 -5.75 9.31
N GLN A 507 -7.21 -5.51 10.15
CA GLN A 507 -7.13 -4.62 11.30
C GLN A 507 -6.11 -5.09 12.34
N SER A 508 -6.05 -6.40 12.61
CA SER A 508 -5.04 -6.97 13.51
C SER A 508 -3.63 -6.86 12.95
N TYR A 509 -3.47 -7.04 11.63
CA TYR A 509 -2.19 -6.85 10.97
C TYR A 509 -1.74 -5.40 10.99
N ASP A 510 -2.64 -4.45 10.74
CA ASP A 510 -2.33 -3.02 10.80
C ASP A 510 -1.89 -2.61 12.22
N ALA A 511 -2.58 -3.10 13.27
CA ALA A 511 -2.16 -2.90 14.66
C ALA A 511 -0.77 -3.49 14.96
N ILE A 512 -0.45 -4.67 14.40
CA ILE A 512 0.89 -5.26 14.47
C ILE A 512 1.94 -4.35 13.82
N GLN A 513 1.63 -3.76 12.66
CA GLN A 513 2.54 -2.82 11.98
C GLN A 513 2.75 -1.55 12.81
N ASP A 514 1.71 -1.03 13.45
CA ASP A 514 1.82 0.14 14.33
C ASP A 514 2.74 -0.16 15.52
N MET A 515 2.54 -1.31 16.18
CA MET A 515 3.39 -1.73 17.31
C MET A 515 4.86 -1.93 16.92
N LEU A 516 5.13 -2.52 15.75
CA LEU A 516 6.50 -2.79 15.32
C LEU A 516 7.23 -1.56 14.76
N ARG A 517 6.51 -0.49 14.39
CA ARG A 517 7.10 0.79 13.96
C ARG A 517 7.69 1.59 15.13
N GLU A 518 7.16 1.39 16.32
CA GLU A 518 7.62 2.04 17.56
C GLU A 518 8.82 1.33 18.22
N ASP A 519 9.25 0.16 17.72
CA ASP A 519 10.37 -0.60 18.29
C ASP A 519 11.74 -0.14 17.72
N PRO A 520 12.64 0.45 18.54
CA PRO A 520 13.94 0.93 18.11
C PRO A 520 14.83 -0.16 17.49
N ALA A 521 14.70 -1.42 17.92
CA ALA A 521 15.48 -2.54 17.40
C ALA A 521 15.04 -2.95 15.98
N GLN A 522 13.76 -2.72 15.63
CA GLN A 522 13.19 -3.00 14.31
C GLN A 522 13.25 -1.79 13.37
N ASN A 523 13.39 -0.56 13.89
CA ASN A 523 13.63 0.63 13.07
C ASN A 523 14.92 0.54 12.24
N SER A 524 15.87 -0.32 12.65
CA SER A 524 17.08 -0.64 11.86
C SER A 524 16.84 -1.63 10.70
N GLN A 525 15.69 -2.32 10.67
CA GLN A 525 15.30 -3.26 9.60
C GLN A 525 14.21 -2.63 8.69
N SER A 526 14.64 -1.66 7.87
CA SER A 526 13.92 -1.04 6.73
C SER A 526 12.49 -1.54 6.43
N TYR A 527 11.51 -0.70 6.79
CA TYR A 527 10.09 -0.72 6.40
C TYR A 527 9.86 -0.27 4.96
N THR A 528 10.60 -0.80 3.99
CA THR A 528 10.48 -0.36 2.61
C THR A 528 10.70 -1.51 1.64
N PHE A 529 9.64 -2.31 1.41
CA PHE A 529 9.29 -2.80 0.07
C PHE A 529 7.94 -3.55 0.05
N ALA A 530 7.25 -3.48 -1.09
CA ALA A 530 6.06 -4.24 -1.46
C ALA A 530 6.29 -5.77 -1.46
N ALA A 531 6.37 -6.40 -0.28
CA ALA A 531 6.95 -7.73 -0.12
C ALA A 531 5.98 -8.82 0.37
N GLY A 532 4.78 -8.93 -0.23
CA GLY A 532 3.94 -10.14 -0.21
C GLY A 532 3.73 -10.85 1.14
N VAL A 533 3.37 -12.13 1.08
CA VAL A 533 2.99 -12.96 2.26
C VAL A 533 4.19 -13.18 3.23
N ASN A 534 5.43 -13.18 2.74
CA ASN A 534 6.62 -13.43 3.56
C ASN A 534 6.96 -12.27 4.51
N TYR A 535 6.72 -11.01 4.12
CA TYR A 535 6.87 -9.88 5.04
C TYR A 535 5.80 -9.93 6.13
N LYS A 536 4.55 -10.15 5.74
CA LYS A 536 3.41 -10.31 6.67
C LYS A 536 3.68 -11.38 7.74
N LEU A 537 4.16 -12.56 7.34
CA LEU A 537 4.50 -13.63 8.28
C LEU A 537 5.64 -13.27 9.23
N ARG A 538 6.67 -12.57 8.74
CA ARG A 538 7.78 -12.11 9.59
C ARG A 538 7.34 -11.07 10.59
N SER A 539 6.53 -10.08 10.18
CA SER A 539 5.99 -9.08 11.10
C SER A 539 5.11 -9.73 12.17
N ILE A 540 4.22 -10.66 11.78
CA ILE A 540 3.42 -11.43 12.75
C ILE A 540 4.34 -12.20 13.71
N ALA A 541 5.40 -12.83 13.17
CA ALA A 541 6.32 -13.60 14.00
C ALA A 541 7.06 -12.73 15.02
N SER A 542 7.57 -11.56 14.59
CA SER A 542 8.20 -10.57 15.48
C SER A 542 7.23 -10.08 16.55
N ALA A 543 6.02 -9.68 16.17
CA ALA A 543 5.02 -9.21 17.12
C ALA A 543 4.60 -10.28 18.12
N PHE A 544 4.38 -11.51 17.66
CA PHE A 544 4.04 -12.62 18.55
C PHE A 544 5.21 -12.98 19.47
N ASN A 545 6.46 -12.83 19.01
CA ASN A 545 7.64 -12.98 19.86
C ASN A 545 7.69 -11.93 20.97
N MET A 546 7.42 -10.66 20.63
CA MET A 546 7.38 -9.56 21.60
C MET A 546 6.29 -9.76 22.65
N LEU A 547 5.12 -10.26 22.24
CA LEU A 547 3.96 -10.46 23.12
C LEU A 547 3.95 -11.82 23.86
N GLY A 548 4.91 -12.72 23.63
CA GLY A 548 4.89 -14.07 24.23
C GLY A 548 3.83 -15.00 23.62
N LEU A 549 3.36 -14.69 22.41
CA LEU A 549 2.33 -15.43 21.66
C LEU A 549 2.89 -16.34 20.56
N GLN A 550 4.20 -16.61 20.54
CA GLN A 550 4.90 -17.32 19.46
C GLN A 550 4.21 -18.64 19.05
N LYS A 551 3.70 -19.40 20.03
CA LYS A 551 3.03 -20.68 19.77
C LYS A 551 1.73 -20.54 18.97
N LEU A 552 1.09 -19.36 18.96
CA LEU A 552 -0.10 -19.06 18.15
C LEU A 552 0.21 -18.85 16.66
N GLN A 553 1.48 -18.72 16.25
CA GLN A 553 1.84 -18.73 14.83
C GLN A 553 1.43 -20.05 14.16
N LYS A 554 1.38 -21.13 14.95
CA LYS A 554 0.82 -22.41 14.57
C LYS A 554 -0.71 -22.34 14.72
N HIS A 555 -1.38 -21.91 13.65
CA HIS A 555 -2.84 -21.72 13.61
C HIS A 555 -3.64 -23.03 13.68
N ALA A 556 -2.99 -24.16 13.95
CA ALA A 556 -3.60 -25.46 14.27
C ALA A 556 -4.67 -25.93 13.26
N THR A 557 -4.60 -25.47 12.01
CA THR A 557 -5.39 -26.00 10.91
C THR A 557 -4.44 -26.67 9.92
N PRO A 558 -3.95 -27.88 10.24
CA PRO A 558 -3.12 -28.62 9.31
C PRO A 558 -3.89 -28.83 8.00
N ARG A 559 -3.15 -28.96 6.90
CA ARG A 559 -3.65 -29.28 5.57
C ARG A 559 -2.99 -30.56 5.08
N LEU A 560 -3.74 -31.39 4.36
CA LEU A 560 -3.18 -32.56 3.70
C LEU A 560 -2.35 -32.09 2.50
N VAL A 561 -1.14 -32.61 2.35
CA VAL A 561 -0.24 -32.28 1.24
C VAL A 561 -0.26 -33.42 0.24
N TYR A 562 -0.54 -33.08 -1.01
CA TYR A 562 -0.51 -34.02 -2.13
C TYR A 562 0.59 -33.65 -3.10
N LEU A 563 1.19 -34.66 -3.71
CA LEU A 563 2.13 -34.51 -4.80
C LEU A 563 1.63 -35.27 -6.02
N THR A 564 1.82 -34.68 -7.20
CA THR A 564 1.51 -35.33 -8.47
C THR A 564 2.67 -35.11 -9.45
N PRO A 565 3.51 -36.14 -9.66
CA PRO A 565 4.59 -36.08 -10.64
C PRO A 565 4.07 -36.10 -12.08
N THR A 566 4.76 -35.38 -12.97
CA THR A 566 4.49 -35.33 -14.42
C THR A 566 5.62 -36.01 -15.23
N ALA A 567 6.68 -36.43 -14.56
CA ALA A 567 7.82 -37.18 -15.12
C ALA A 567 8.08 -38.44 -14.28
N LYS A 568 8.64 -39.49 -14.90
CA LYS A 568 8.99 -40.77 -14.26
C LYS A 568 10.15 -40.61 -13.29
N ASN A 569 11.24 -39.98 -13.74
CA ASN A 569 12.45 -39.74 -12.96
C ASN A 569 12.40 -38.41 -12.17
N TRP A 570 11.21 -37.87 -11.92
CA TRP A 570 11.00 -36.57 -11.27
C TRP A 570 11.85 -36.41 -9.99
N GLN A 571 11.94 -37.45 -9.18
CA GLN A 571 12.67 -37.39 -7.91
C GLN A 571 14.18 -37.29 -8.14
N ARG A 572 14.75 -38.16 -8.99
CA ARG A 572 16.17 -38.14 -9.35
C ARG A 572 16.56 -36.82 -10.01
N TYR A 573 15.71 -36.28 -10.89
CA TYR A 573 15.89 -34.97 -11.49
C TYR A 573 15.92 -33.84 -10.44
N LEU A 574 14.96 -33.80 -9.51
CA LEU A 574 14.92 -32.80 -8.43
C LEU A 574 16.06 -32.95 -7.39
N LEU A 575 16.70 -34.12 -7.34
CA LEU A 575 17.87 -34.39 -6.52
C LEU A 575 19.20 -34.08 -7.24
N GLY A 576 19.15 -33.67 -8.51
CA GLY A 576 20.32 -33.36 -9.33
C GLY A 576 21.05 -34.58 -9.88
N GLU A 577 20.51 -35.79 -9.70
CA GLU A 577 21.11 -37.04 -10.17
C GLU A 577 20.93 -37.23 -11.68
N ASP A 578 19.79 -36.77 -12.22
CA ASP A 578 19.49 -36.78 -13.65
C ASP A 578 19.42 -35.34 -14.18
N GLN A 579 19.97 -35.08 -15.37
CA GLN A 579 20.00 -33.73 -15.96
C GLN A 579 18.75 -33.39 -16.78
N GLN A 580 17.98 -34.38 -17.22
CA GLN A 580 16.78 -34.20 -18.04
C GLN A 580 15.60 -35.01 -17.50
N PRO A 581 14.37 -34.49 -17.61
CA PRO A 581 13.17 -35.22 -17.21
C PRO A 581 12.74 -36.25 -18.26
N ASP A 582 12.36 -37.44 -17.80
CA ASP A 582 11.68 -38.49 -18.55
C ASP A 582 10.16 -38.33 -18.37
N TRP A 583 9.50 -37.68 -19.33
CA TRP A 583 8.08 -37.30 -19.23
C TRP A 583 7.14 -38.52 -19.25
N LEU A 584 6.02 -38.43 -18.49
CA LEU A 584 4.95 -39.44 -18.53
C LEU A 584 4.10 -39.37 -19.81
N TYR A 585 4.27 -38.31 -20.60
CA TYR A 585 3.50 -38.05 -21.83
C TYR A 585 4.24 -38.50 -23.09
N SER A 586 3.48 -38.68 -24.16
CA SER A 586 4.00 -39.09 -25.47
C SER A 586 4.84 -37.97 -26.10
N ASP A 587 4.19 -36.84 -26.35
CA ASP A 587 4.72 -35.64 -26.98
C ASP A 587 4.13 -34.39 -26.32
N LEU A 588 5.00 -33.51 -25.81
CA LEU A 588 4.59 -32.22 -25.24
C LEU A 588 4.30 -31.17 -26.32
N GLY A 589 4.77 -31.37 -27.56
CA GLY A 589 4.46 -30.50 -28.70
C GLY A 589 3.05 -30.70 -29.25
N ASN A 590 2.47 -31.89 -29.09
CA ASN A 590 1.11 -32.23 -29.50
C ASN A 590 0.27 -32.78 -28.34
N TYR A 591 -0.04 -31.90 -27.39
CA TYR A 591 -0.74 -32.27 -26.16
C TYR A 591 -2.27 -32.42 -26.30
N VAL A 592 -2.86 -32.09 -27.45
CA VAL A 592 -4.33 -31.96 -27.61
C VAL A 592 -5.03 -33.30 -27.41
N GLN A 593 -4.56 -34.35 -28.08
CA GLN A 593 -5.17 -35.68 -28.02
C GLN A 593 -5.04 -36.30 -26.62
N GLU A 594 -3.86 -36.21 -26.00
CA GLU A 594 -3.61 -36.77 -24.68
C GLU A 594 -4.38 -36.00 -23.59
N THR A 595 -4.54 -34.68 -23.72
CA THR A 595 -5.40 -33.88 -22.83
C THR A 595 -6.88 -34.26 -22.98
N ALA A 596 -7.36 -34.51 -24.20
CA ALA A 596 -8.72 -34.97 -24.44
C ALA A 596 -8.97 -36.38 -23.84
N ALA A 597 -7.99 -37.28 -23.90
CA ALA A 597 -8.08 -38.60 -23.27
C ALA A 597 -8.25 -38.52 -21.73
N ILE A 598 -7.64 -37.51 -21.08
CA ILE A 598 -7.84 -37.25 -19.64
C ILE A 598 -9.30 -36.87 -19.35
N VAL A 599 -9.91 -36.04 -20.20
CA VAL A 599 -11.32 -35.63 -20.08
C VAL A 599 -12.24 -36.85 -20.22
N GLU A 600 -12.00 -37.70 -21.22
CA GLU A 600 -12.80 -38.91 -21.43
C GLU A 600 -12.65 -39.93 -20.28
N HIS A 601 -11.44 -40.09 -19.73
CA HIS A 601 -11.24 -40.90 -18.53
C HIS A 601 -12.03 -40.37 -17.33
N TRP A 602 -12.07 -39.05 -17.12
CA TRP A 602 -12.91 -38.44 -16.08
C TRP A 602 -14.40 -38.72 -16.33
N LYS A 603 -14.85 -38.61 -17.59
CA LYS A 603 -16.26 -38.83 -17.95
C LYS A 603 -16.71 -40.25 -17.60
N GLN A 604 -15.96 -41.24 -18.09
CA GLN A 604 -16.26 -42.66 -17.91
C GLN A 604 -16.16 -43.08 -16.45
N ARG A 605 -15.14 -42.61 -15.74
CA ARG A 605 -14.86 -43.03 -14.35
C ARG A 605 -15.81 -42.40 -13.34
N TRP A 606 -16.18 -41.13 -13.51
CA TRP A 606 -16.87 -40.36 -12.48
C TRP A 606 -18.14 -39.69 -12.97
N PHE A 607 -18.07 -38.88 -14.02
CA PHE A 607 -19.19 -38.02 -14.43
C PHE A 607 -20.46 -38.82 -14.76
N ILE A 608 -20.36 -39.80 -15.66
CA ILE A 608 -21.53 -40.55 -16.16
C ILE A 608 -22.24 -41.27 -15.00
N LYS A 609 -21.49 -42.00 -14.17
CA LYS A 609 -22.05 -42.70 -12.99
C LYS A 609 -22.61 -41.74 -11.95
N ARG A 610 -21.98 -40.58 -11.76
CA ARG A 610 -22.43 -39.57 -10.79
C ARG A 610 -23.72 -38.88 -11.23
N ALA A 611 -23.83 -38.57 -12.52
CA ALA A 611 -24.98 -37.94 -13.14
C ALA A 611 -26.25 -38.80 -13.10
N GLN A 612 -26.10 -40.13 -13.06
CA GLN A 612 -27.22 -41.08 -12.92
C GLN A 612 -27.75 -41.21 -11.49
N ASN A 613 -27.08 -40.66 -10.47
CA ASN A 613 -27.52 -40.77 -9.09
C ASN A 613 -28.72 -39.82 -8.82
N PRO A 614 -29.89 -40.35 -8.40
CA PRO A 614 -31.09 -39.53 -8.17
C PRO A 614 -30.89 -38.42 -7.13
N GLU A 615 -30.08 -38.64 -6.10
CA GLU A 615 -29.79 -37.61 -5.08
C GLU A 615 -29.05 -36.41 -5.68
N ILE A 616 -28.20 -36.65 -6.69
CA ILE A 616 -27.43 -35.59 -7.35
C ILE A 616 -28.35 -34.74 -8.22
N VAL A 617 -29.26 -35.38 -8.95
CA VAL A 617 -30.30 -34.67 -9.70
C VAL A 617 -31.18 -33.86 -8.75
N ALA A 618 -31.61 -34.42 -7.62
CA ALA A 618 -32.39 -33.71 -6.61
C ALA A 618 -31.66 -32.49 -6.03
N ARG A 619 -30.36 -32.60 -5.74
CA ARG A 619 -29.54 -31.46 -5.30
C ARG A 619 -29.41 -30.38 -6.36
N LEU A 620 -29.30 -30.75 -7.64
CA LEU A 620 -29.24 -29.78 -8.74
C LEU A 620 -30.58 -29.04 -8.93
N LEU A 621 -31.71 -29.71 -8.71
CA LEU A 621 -33.04 -29.10 -8.79
C LEU A 621 -33.29 -28.08 -7.67
N THR A 622 -32.80 -28.37 -6.46
CA THR A 622 -32.94 -27.47 -5.29
C THR A 622 -31.87 -26.38 -5.25
N ALA A 623 -30.76 -26.54 -5.95
CA ALA A 623 -29.70 -25.55 -6.02
C ALA A 623 -30.13 -24.29 -6.79
N GLU A 624 -29.75 -23.13 -6.25
CA GLU A 624 -29.92 -21.85 -6.93
C GLU A 624 -28.68 -21.49 -7.75
N LYS A 625 -28.88 -20.74 -8.83
CA LYS A 625 -27.78 -20.11 -9.55
C LYS A 625 -27.06 -19.15 -8.59
N ILE A 626 -25.73 -19.14 -8.64
CA ILE A 626 -24.91 -18.26 -7.79
C ILE A 626 -25.48 -16.83 -7.81
N ALA A 627 -25.87 -16.32 -6.64
CA ALA A 627 -26.43 -14.99 -6.48
C ALA A 627 -25.44 -13.90 -6.95
N SER A 628 -25.92 -12.68 -7.13
CA SER A 628 -25.01 -11.57 -7.43
C SER A 628 -24.05 -11.37 -6.26
N LEU A 629 -22.75 -11.23 -6.56
CA LEU A 629 -21.76 -10.95 -5.52
C LEU A 629 -21.96 -9.54 -4.92
N THR A 630 -22.74 -8.67 -5.57
CA THR A 630 -23.15 -7.38 -4.99
C THR A 630 -24.28 -7.52 -3.97
N GLN A 631 -25.07 -8.59 -4.02
CA GLN A 631 -26.15 -8.86 -3.04
C GLN A 631 -25.65 -9.55 -1.77
N ILE A 632 -24.58 -10.35 -1.87
CA ILE A 632 -23.97 -11.02 -0.70
C ILE A 632 -23.46 -10.01 0.33
N THR A 633 -23.13 -8.79 -0.09
CA THR A 633 -22.77 -7.69 0.82
C THR A 633 -23.96 -7.02 1.52
N ASP A 634 -25.17 -7.25 1.03
CA ASP A 634 -26.40 -6.60 1.54
C ASP A 634 -27.16 -7.48 2.55
N HIS A 635 -26.86 -8.78 2.66
CA HIS A 635 -27.64 -9.71 3.50
C HIS A 635 -27.49 -9.49 5.02
N GLU A 636 -26.40 -8.88 5.52
CA GLU A 636 -26.36 -8.39 6.91
C GLU A 636 -27.13 -7.07 7.08
N THR A 637 -27.29 -6.29 6.00
CA THR A 637 -28.11 -5.09 5.97
C THR A 637 -29.60 -5.43 5.91
N GLU A 638 -29.98 -6.55 5.28
CA GLU A 638 -31.35 -7.05 5.19
C GLU A 638 -31.89 -7.68 6.48
N ALA A 639 -31.05 -8.39 7.24
CA ALA A 639 -31.44 -8.88 8.57
C ALA A 639 -31.68 -7.73 9.56
N ALA A 640 -30.96 -6.62 9.40
CA ALA A 640 -31.22 -5.37 10.12
C ALA A 640 -32.44 -4.60 9.58
N ARG A 641 -32.72 -4.66 8.27
CA ARG A 641 -33.90 -4.01 7.65
C ARG A 641 -35.22 -4.73 7.92
N LYS A 642 -35.22 -6.05 8.14
CA LYS A 642 -36.46 -6.81 8.45
C LYS A 642 -37.08 -6.47 9.82
N GLN A 643 -36.42 -5.65 10.65
CA GLN A 643 -37.00 -5.10 11.89
C GLN A 643 -37.68 -3.73 11.73
N GLN A 644 -37.65 -3.11 10.55
CA GLN A 644 -38.38 -1.86 10.33
C GLN A 644 -39.35 -2.05 9.17
N GLY A 645 -40.63 -2.12 9.56
CA GLY A 645 -41.75 -2.42 8.71
C GLY A 645 -41.96 -1.44 7.55
N SER A 646 -42.62 -1.99 6.55
CA SER A 646 -43.39 -1.37 5.47
C SER A 646 -43.61 0.14 5.56
N PHE A 647 -43.42 0.85 4.45
CA PHE A 647 -44.41 1.84 3.98
C PHE A 647 -44.44 1.89 2.45
N PHE A 648 -45.67 1.92 1.92
CA PHE A 648 -46.05 1.94 0.50
C PHE A 648 -46.08 3.39 -0.07
N PHE A 649 -46.09 3.44 -1.40
CA PHE A 649 -46.11 4.53 -2.38
C PHE A 649 -47.04 5.76 -2.18
N LEU A 650 -46.59 6.89 -2.80
CA LEU A 650 -47.27 7.88 -3.67
C LEU A 650 -47.21 9.36 -3.22
N GLY A 651 -46.82 10.26 -4.14
CA GLY A 651 -47.36 11.62 -4.25
C GLY A 651 -46.39 12.82 -4.10
N ASP A 652 -46.30 13.60 -5.18
CA ASP A 652 -46.10 15.05 -5.31
C ASP A 652 -44.72 15.75 -5.39
N ASN A 653 -44.72 16.71 -6.32
CA ASN A 653 -43.62 17.46 -6.92
C ASN A 653 -42.90 18.39 -5.94
N MET A 654 -41.64 18.07 -5.62
CA MET A 654 -40.58 19.01 -5.22
C MET A 654 -39.24 18.48 -5.78
N PRO A 655 -38.26 19.33 -6.16
CA PRO A 655 -36.96 18.85 -6.59
C PRO A 655 -36.34 17.99 -5.49
N PRO A 656 -35.73 16.85 -5.83
CA PRO A 656 -35.39 15.81 -4.86
C PRO A 656 -34.39 16.35 -3.83
N LYS A 657 -34.81 16.49 -2.57
CA LYS A 657 -33.86 16.65 -1.46
C LYS A 657 -33.20 15.30 -1.18
N ILE A 658 -31.94 15.34 -0.81
CA ILE A 658 -31.20 14.14 -0.43
C ILE A 658 -31.34 13.94 1.07
N ASP A 659 -31.68 12.74 1.51
CA ASP A 659 -31.74 12.41 2.95
C ASP A 659 -30.37 12.63 3.62
N TRP A 660 -30.35 13.23 4.81
CA TRP A 660 -29.14 13.54 5.56
C TRP A 660 -28.23 12.33 5.82
N SER A 661 -28.76 11.10 5.83
CA SER A 661 -27.95 9.88 5.97
C SER A 661 -26.99 9.69 4.79
N VAL A 662 -27.33 10.18 3.59
CA VAL A 662 -26.44 10.16 2.42
C VAL A 662 -25.36 11.22 2.57
N PHE A 663 -25.71 12.41 3.04
CA PHE A 663 -24.72 13.46 3.34
C PHE A 663 -23.80 13.06 4.50
N ALA A 664 -24.28 12.28 5.47
CA ALA A 664 -23.49 11.72 6.57
C ALA A 664 -22.38 10.77 6.08
N LEU A 665 -22.52 10.16 4.90
CA LEU A 665 -21.50 9.26 4.34
C LEU A 665 -20.21 10.00 3.96
N PHE A 666 -20.25 11.32 3.74
CA PHE A 666 -19.05 12.12 3.48
C PHE A 666 -18.14 12.22 4.72
N ASN A 667 -18.63 11.88 5.92
CA ASN A 667 -17.84 11.81 7.14
C ASN A 667 -16.85 10.64 7.08
N GLY A 668 -15.56 10.94 6.88
CA GLY A 668 -14.48 9.95 6.83
C GLY A 668 -13.30 10.29 5.93
N GLY A 669 -13.38 11.37 5.14
CA GLY A 669 -12.24 11.91 4.37
C GLY A 669 -11.63 10.96 3.33
N ARG A 670 -12.29 9.84 2.99
CA ARG A 670 -11.83 8.88 1.99
C ARG A 670 -12.14 9.39 0.58
N THR A 671 -11.14 9.51 -0.28
CA THR A 671 -11.21 10.09 -1.63
C THR A 671 -12.18 9.43 -2.64
N SER A 672 -12.96 8.39 -2.29
CA SER A 672 -13.71 7.54 -3.24
C SER A 672 -15.25 7.66 -3.19
N PHE A 673 -15.83 8.72 -2.62
CA PHE A 673 -17.31 8.79 -2.46
C PHE A 673 -18.07 9.20 -3.73
N ALA A 674 -17.46 9.94 -4.65
CA ALA A 674 -18.10 10.33 -5.91
C ALA A 674 -18.53 9.13 -6.78
N GLU A 675 -18.02 7.93 -6.51
CA GLU A 675 -18.36 6.70 -7.23
C GLU A 675 -19.56 5.95 -6.64
N LYS A 676 -20.03 6.36 -5.45
CA LYS A 676 -21.15 5.73 -4.72
C LYS A 676 -22.45 6.53 -4.80
N LEU A 677 -22.38 7.78 -5.23
CA LEU A 677 -23.52 8.67 -5.43
C LEU A 677 -24.14 8.41 -6.81
N LYS A 678 -25.46 8.41 -6.90
CA LYS A 678 -26.16 8.34 -8.19
C LYS A 678 -25.91 9.62 -9.00
N PRO A 679 -26.03 9.60 -10.34
CA PRO A 679 -25.88 10.81 -11.17
C PRO A 679 -26.70 12.01 -10.67
N ALA A 680 -27.98 11.78 -10.32
CA ALA A 680 -28.84 12.83 -9.75
C ALA A 680 -28.36 13.35 -8.37
N GLU A 681 -27.71 12.51 -7.56
CA GLU A 681 -27.14 12.91 -6.27
C GLU A 681 -25.81 13.67 -6.48
N LEU A 682 -25.02 13.30 -7.49
CA LEU A 682 -23.79 13.99 -7.90
C LEU A 682 -24.08 15.39 -8.43
N GLU A 683 -25.16 15.58 -9.19
CA GLU A 683 -25.60 16.90 -9.65
C GLU A 683 -25.92 17.83 -8.49
N ILE A 684 -26.59 17.32 -7.45
CA ILE A 684 -26.97 18.12 -6.27
C ILE A 684 -25.75 18.57 -5.46
N PHE A 685 -24.68 17.77 -5.41
CA PHE A 685 -23.44 18.11 -4.69
C PHE A 685 -22.38 18.79 -5.56
N HIS A 686 -22.66 19.04 -6.83
CA HIS A 686 -21.74 19.75 -7.71
C HIS A 686 -21.66 21.23 -7.33
N ILE A 687 -20.43 21.70 -7.10
CA ILE A 687 -20.13 23.10 -6.79
C ILE A 687 -19.47 23.73 -8.02
N GLU A 688 -20.28 24.50 -8.74
CA GLU A 688 -19.87 25.18 -9.98
C GLU A 688 -18.72 26.14 -9.72
N SER A 689 -17.65 25.98 -10.52
CA SER A 689 -16.53 26.92 -10.61
C SER A 689 -16.61 27.65 -11.94
N LYS A 690 -17.34 28.78 -11.94
CA LYS A 690 -17.64 29.53 -13.17
C LYS A 690 -16.41 29.85 -14.01
N LYS A 691 -15.32 30.28 -13.36
CA LYS A 691 -14.04 30.63 -14.01
C LYS A 691 -13.40 29.44 -14.73
N LEU A 692 -13.33 28.28 -14.06
CA LEU A 692 -12.70 27.06 -14.57
C LEU A 692 -13.54 26.41 -15.68
N GLU A 693 -14.85 26.27 -15.46
CA GLU A 693 -15.75 25.58 -16.39
C GLU A 693 -15.94 26.38 -17.68
N ALA A 694 -16.22 27.69 -17.59
CA ALA A 694 -16.33 28.55 -18.76
C ALA A 694 -15.00 28.64 -19.53
N GLY A 695 -13.88 28.67 -18.81
CA GLY A 695 -12.55 28.73 -19.41
C GLY A 695 -12.18 27.45 -20.18
N ILE A 696 -12.47 26.26 -19.64
CA ILE A 696 -12.24 24.98 -20.36
C ILE A 696 -13.08 24.93 -21.64
N ILE A 697 -14.36 25.35 -21.57
CA ILE A 697 -15.24 25.41 -22.75
C ILE A 697 -14.68 26.36 -23.81
N GLY A 698 -14.24 27.56 -23.43
CA GLY A 698 -13.65 28.54 -24.34
C GLY A 698 -12.39 28.04 -25.04
N LEU A 699 -11.53 27.32 -24.31
CA LEU A 699 -10.32 26.71 -24.86
C LEU A 699 -10.62 25.58 -25.85
N LEU A 700 -11.62 24.74 -25.57
CA LEU A 700 -12.03 23.66 -26.48
C LEU A 700 -12.68 24.20 -27.75
N ASN A 701 -13.46 25.28 -27.65
CA ASN A 701 -13.98 26.00 -28.82
C ASN A 701 -12.87 26.68 -29.65
N SER A 702 -11.73 26.97 -29.05
CA SER A 702 -10.52 27.46 -29.72
C SER A 702 -9.59 26.32 -30.22
N ASN A 703 -10.12 25.08 -30.26
CA ASN A 703 -9.44 23.87 -30.72
C ASN A 703 -8.16 23.53 -29.92
N ARG A 704 -8.12 23.88 -28.62
CA ARG A 704 -6.99 23.58 -27.73
C ARG A 704 -7.06 22.16 -27.16
N ARG A 705 -5.89 21.67 -26.71
CA ARG A 705 -5.74 20.34 -26.11
C ARG A 705 -5.43 20.48 -24.63
N ILE A 706 -6.31 19.95 -23.79
CA ILE A 706 -6.35 20.20 -22.34
C ILE A 706 -6.14 18.90 -21.59
N TYR A 707 -5.17 18.89 -20.70
CA TYR A 707 -4.88 17.78 -19.80
C TYR A 707 -5.17 18.22 -18.37
N LEU A 708 -6.13 17.57 -17.70
CA LEU A 708 -6.45 17.82 -16.31
C LEU A 708 -5.64 16.88 -15.43
N THR A 709 -4.80 17.43 -14.55
CA THR A 709 -4.02 16.66 -13.57
C THR A 709 -4.24 17.13 -12.14
N GLY A 710 -3.75 16.38 -11.16
CA GLY A 710 -3.96 16.61 -9.72
C GLY A 710 -4.08 15.32 -8.91
N ASN A 711 -4.33 15.44 -7.62
CA ASN A 711 -4.50 14.33 -6.68
C ASN A 711 -5.91 13.69 -6.76
N PRO A 712 -6.08 12.46 -6.24
CA PRO A 712 -7.41 11.87 -6.05
C PRO A 712 -8.28 12.76 -5.15
N GLY A 713 -9.45 13.18 -5.63
CA GLY A 713 -10.35 14.08 -4.91
C GLY A 713 -10.43 15.51 -5.46
N ASP A 714 -9.52 15.91 -6.36
CA ASP A 714 -9.52 17.26 -6.99
C ASP A 714 -10.64 17.44 -8.03
N GLY A 715 -11.44 16.40 -8.27
CA GLY A 715 -12.63 16.48 -9.12
C GLY A 715 -12.38 16.38 -10.62
N LYS A 716 -11.18 15.99 -11.09
CA LYS A 716 -10.84 15.82 -12.52
C LYS A 716 -11.92 15.08 -13.32
N THR A 717 -12.23 13.85 -12.94
CA THR A 717 -13.23 12.99 -13.61
C THR A 717 -14.65 13.53 -13.48
N HIS A 718 -14.97 14.16 -12.34
CA HIS A 718 -16.28 14.77 -12.09
C HIS A 718 -16.50 15.98 -13.01
N LEU A 719 -15.49 16.82 -13.16
CA LEU A 719 -15.51 18.01 -14.00
C LEU A 719 -15.76 17.66 -15.47
N ILE A 720 -15.03 16.69 -16.01
CA ILE A 720 -15.24 16.25 -17.40
C ILE A 720 -16.66 15.69 -17.57
N ARG A 721 -17.12 14.81 -16.66
CA ARG A 721 -18.49 14.24 -16.71
C ARG A 721 -19.56 15.32 -16.75
N ARG A 722 -19.46 16.33 -15.89
CA ARG A 722 -20.42 17.44 -15.87
C ARG A 722 -20.39 18.24 -17.18
N LEU A 723 -19.20 18.58 -17.67
CA LEU A 723 -19.06 19.33 -18.93
C LEU A 723 -19.62 18.57 -20.14
N SER A 724 -19.63 17.23 -20.10
CA SER A 724 -20.18 16.41 -21.17
C SER A 724 -21.69 16.23 -21.18
N GLU A 725 -22.37 16.59 -20.09
CA GLU A 725 -23.84 16.66 -20.09
C GLU A 725 -24.32 17.87 -20.90
N ASP A 726 -23.49 18.89 -21.02
CA ASP A 726 -23.71 20.12 -21.79
C ASP A 726 -23.03 20.02 -23.18
N ASN A 727 -23.15 18.87 -23.87
CA ASN A 727 -22.43 18.57 -25.11
C ASN A 727 -22.65 19.56 -26.28
N ASP A 728 -23.67 20.42 -26.20
CA ASP A 728 -23.95 21.44 -27.22
C ASP A 728 -23.03 22.68 -27.10
N LYS A 729 -22.20 22.79 -26.04
CA LYS A 729 -21.39 23.98 -25.75
C LYS A 729 -19.94 23.93 -26.28
N TRP A 730 -19.53 22.79 -26.84
CA TRP A 730 -18.16 22.55 -27.32
C TRP A 730 -18.14 21.66 -28.58
N PRO A 731 -17.03 21.57 -29.34
CA PRO A 731 -17.02 20.85 -30.61
C PRO A 731 -17.32 19.35 -30.44
N GLY A 732 -18.30 18.82 -31.18
CA GLY A 732 -18.70 17.41 -31.09
C GLY A 732 -17.62 16.39 -31.53
N ASN A 733 -16.56 16.86 -32.18
CA ASN A 733 -15.37 16.08 -32.51
C ASN A 733 -14.30 16.12 -31.41
N THR A 734 -14.56 16.65 -30.22
CA THR A 734 -13.59 16.65 -29.10
C THR A 734 -13.27 15.22 -28.67
N PHE A 735 -11.98 14.89 -28.51
CA PHE A 735 -11.55 13.63 -27.89
C PHE A 735 -11.58 13.78 -26.37
N VAL A 736 -12.45 13.03 -25.69
CA VAL A 736 -12.66 13.13 -24.24
C VAL A 736 -12.29 11.83 -23.54
N HIS A 737 -11.49 11.91 -22.48
CA HIS A 737 -11.14 10.76 -21.65
C HIS A 737 -11.27 11.06 -20.15
N TRP A 738 -12.15 10.30 -19.48
CA TRP A 738 -12.61 10.59 -18.10
C TRP A 738 -11.63 10.18 -16.99
N ASP A 739 -10.84 9.14 -17.21
CA ASP A 739 -9.80 8.69 -16.27
C ASP A 739 -8.75 7.82 -16.96
N ALA A 740 -7.68 8.46 -17.43
CA ALA A 740 -6.53 7.79 -18.05
C ALA A 740 -5.77 6.84 -17.10
N SER A 741 -6.02 6.92 -15.78
CA SER A 741 -5.32 6.11 -14.78
C SER A 741 -5.95 4.72 -14.58
N ALA A 742 -7.15 4.48 -15.10
CA ALA A 742 -7.95 3.27 -14.88
C ALA A 742 -8.01 2.31 -16.09
N GLU A 743 -7.51 2.71 -17.26
CA GLU A 743 -7.57 1.94 -18.51
C GLU A 743 -6.20 1.48 -19.03
N ASN A 744 -6.20 0.68 -20.10
CA ASN A 744 -4.99 0.20 -20.76
C ASN A 744 -4.27 1.38 -21.46
N GLN A 745 -3.07 1.71 -20.96
CA GLN A 745 -2.26 2.84 -21.42
C GLN A 745 -1.96 2.78 -22.92
N GLU A 746 -1.74 1.60 -23.50
CA GLU A 746 -1.42 1.45 -24.93
C GLU A 746 -2.57 1.89 -25.84
N LYS A 747 -3.83 1.57 -25.46
CA LYS A 747 -5.02 1.94 -26.23
C LYS A 747 -5.25 3.44 -26.18
N LEU A 748 -5.17 4.03 -24.98
CA LEU A 748 -5.31 5.47 -24.78
C LEU A 748 -4.27 6.26 -25.60
N VAL A 749 -3.00 5.85 -25.55
CA VAL A 749 -1.92 6.49 -26.30
C VAL A 749 -2.18 6.43 -27.82
N THR A 750 -2.70 5.31 -28.31
CA THR A 750 -3.01 5.14 -29.75
C THR A 750 -4.13 6.09 -30.20
N GLU A 751 -5.24 6.16 -29.45
CA GLU A 751 -6.36 7.03 -29.78
C GLU A 751 -6.00 8.52 -29.62
N LEU A 752 -5.20 8.85 -28.60
CA LEU A 752 -4.71 10.20 -28.35
C LEU A 752 -3.74 10.67 -29.45
N LYS A 753 -2.86 9.78 -29.95
CA LYS A 753 -2.00 10.06 -31.12
C LYS A 753 -2.83 10.38 -32.37
N GLN A 754 -3.92 9.64 -32.59
CA GLN A 754 -4.81 9.89 -33.71
C GLN A 754 -5.49 11.26 -33.57
N ALA A 755 -6.04 11.57 -32.39
CA ALA A 755 -6.68 12.87 -32.13
C ALA A 755 -5.71 14.06 -32.31
N ILE A 756 -4.45 13.90 -31.88
CA ILE A 756 -3.37 14.88 -32.09
C ILE A 756 -3.07 15.06 -33.59
N SER A 757 -2.92 13.95 -34.34
CA SER A 757 -2.69 13.98 -35.78
C SER A 757 -3.83 14.67 -36.54
N ASP A 758 -5.07 14.42 -36.12
CA ASP A 758 -6.29 14.99 -36.71
C ASP A 758 -6.55 16.44 -36.27
N LYS A 759 -5.68 17.04 -35.44
CA LYS A 759 -5.83 18.38 -34.84
C LYS A 759 -7.19 18.59 -34.17
N ARG A 760 -7.69 17.56 -33.50
CA ARG A 760 -8.96 17.61 -32.76
C ARG A 760 -8.75 18.25 -31.38
N PRO A 761 -9.77 18.90 -30.80
CA PRO A 761 -9.71 19.33 -29.41
C PRO A 761 -9.62 18.10 -28.50
N VAL A 762 -8.89 18.21 -27.41
CA VAL A 762 -8.62 17.09 -26.48
C VAL A 762 -8.95 17.52 -25.06
N LEU A 763 -9.63 16.66 -24.30
CA LEU A 763 -9.82 16.82 -22.86
C LEU A 763 -9.57 15.49 -22.14
N VAL A 764 -8.46 15.39 -21.40
CA VAL A 764 -8.04 14.15 -20.74
C VAL A 764 -7.82 14.38 -19.25
N ALA A 765 -8.51 13.61 -18.40
CA ALA A 765 -8.21 13.55 -16.96
C ALA A 765 -7.17 12.45 -16.69
N VAL A 766 -6.03 12.84 -16.11
CA VAL A 766 -4.89 11.94 -15.87
C VAL A 766 -4.11 12.36 -14.62
N ASN A 767 -3.82 11.42 -13.72
CA ASN A 767 -2.96 11.70 -12.57
C ASN A 767 -1.51 11.92 -13.03
N GLU A 768 -0.72 12.68 -12.27
CA GLU A 768 0.63 13.09 -12.70
C GLU A 768 1.57 11.91 -12.99
N GLY A 769 1.54 10.85 -12.16
CA GLY A 769 2.35 9.65 -12.37
C GLY A 769 2.06 8.94 -13.70
N PRO A 770 0.80 8.55 -13.97
CA PRO A 770 0.36 8.05 -15.28
C PRO A 770 0.63 9.02 -16.44
N LEU A 771 0.48 10.34 -16.23
CA LEU A 771 0.80 11.35 -17.26
C LEU A 771 2.27 11.25 -17.67
N ARG A 772 3.19 11.21 -16.69
CA ARG A 772 4.63 11.06 -16.96
C ARG A 772 4.98 9.76 -17.71
N GLN A 773 4.17 8.71 -17.56
CA GLN A 773 4.35 7.46 -18.31
C GLN A 773 3.90 7.61 -19.77
N ILE A 774 2.72 8.18 -20.03
CA ILE A 774 2.23 8.35 -21.41
C ILE A 774 3.03 9.40 -22.21
N LEU A 775 3.69 10.35 -21.53
CA LEU A 775 4.57 11.34 -22.17
C LEU A 775 5.79 10.71 -22.89
N LEU A 776 6.15 9.47 -22.55
CA LEU A 776 7.23 8.75 -23.24
C LEU A 776 6.82 8.29 -24.64
N ASP A 777 5.52 8.07 -24.83
CA ASP A 777 4.99 7.49 -26.06
C ASP A 777 4.26 8.52 -26.93
N LEU A 778 3.94 9.72 -26.43
CA LEU A 778 3.27 10.79 -27.18
C LEU A 778 4.20 11.49 -28.19
N PRO A 779 3.65 12.16 -29.23
CA PRO A 779 4.46 12.95 -30.17
C PRO A 779 5.31 14.00 -29.43
N GLU A 780 6.57 14.16 -29.84
CA GLU A 780 7.52 15.02 -29.10
C GLU A 780 7.08 16.50 -29.03
N SER A 781 6.35 16.98 -30.03
CA SER A 781 5.74 18.32 -30.02
C SER A 781 4.70 18.50 -28.92
N GLU A 782 3.97 17.44 -28.56
CA GLU A 782 2.99 17.44 -27.45
C GLU A 782 3.71 17.23 -26.11
N ALA A 783 4.61 16.24 -26.08
CA ALA A 783 5.25 15.79 -24.86
C ALA A 783 6.20 16.85 -24.27
N SER A 784 6.93 17.58 -25.12
CA SER A 784 7.81 18.68 -24.68
C SER A 784 7.03 19.79 -23.98
N MET A 785 5.91 20.26 -24.56
CA MET A 785 5.05 21.29 -23.95
C MET A 785 4.48 20.86 -22.60
N LEU A 786 4.08 19.59 -22.47
CA LEU A 786 3.56 19.05 -21.20
C LEU A 786 4.67 18.83 -20.16
N ARG A 787 5.88 18.41 -20.57
CA ARG A 787 7.04 18.26 -19.67
C ARG A 787 7.48 19.61 -19.12
N GLU A 788 7.48 20.65 -19.94
CA GLU A 788 7.80 22.02 -19.50
C GLU A 788 6.79 22.52 -18.47
N GLN A 789 5.49 22.40 -18.76
CA GLN A 789 4.42 22.78 -17.82
C GLN A 789 4.44 21.97 -16.51
N LEU A 790 4.87 20.69 -16.54
CA LEU A 790 5.09 19.88 -15.33
C LEU A 790 6.31 20.31 -14.52
N ALA A 791 7.38 20.74 -15.19
CA ALA A 791 8.63 21.14 -14.55
C ALA A 791 8.54 22.53 -13.92
N THR A 792 7.78 23.44 -14.55
CA THR A 792 7.61 24.83 -14.11
C THR A 792 6.12 25.20 -14.01
N PRO A 793 5.41 24.76 -12.94
CA PRO A 793 3.99 25.04 -12.77
C PRO A 793 3.70 26.50 -12.38
N PHE A 794 4.71 27.22 -11.87
CA PHE A 794 4.61 28.61 -11.44
C PHE A 794 5.62 29.48 -12.19
N VAL A 795 5.20 30.72 -12.46
CA VAL A 795 6.04 31.79 -12.99
C VAL A 795 6.45 32.70 -11.83
N TYR A 796 7.74 33.03 -11.80
CA TYR A 796 8.36 33.92 -10.82
C TYR A 796 8.94 35.12 -11.58
N ASP A 797 8.69 36.34 -11.10
CA ASP A 797 8.97 37.61 -11.79
C ASP A 797 8.17 37.82 -13.08
N ALA A 798 6.84 37.92 -12.95
CA ALA A 798 6.01 38.46 -14.02
C ALA A 798 6.30 39.96 -14.19
N GLY A 799 7.26 40.28 -15.07
CA GLY A 799 7.26 41.58 -15.72
C GLY A 799 5.91 41.82 -16.40
N THR A 800 5.51 43.08 -16.52
CA THR A 800 4.35 43.51 -17.32
C THR A 800 4.58 43.12 -18.79
N ALA A 801 4.32 41.86 -19.12
CA ALA A 801 4.27 41.38 -20.49
C ALA A 801 2.85 41.61 -21.03
N ASP A 802 2.77 42.12 -22.25
CA ASP A 802 1.54 42.25 -23.03
C ASP A 802 0.82 40.89 -23.17
N GLU A 803 -0.48 40.94 -23.52
CA GLU A 803 -1.41 39.80 -23.56
C GLU A 803 -0.73 38.47 -23.96
N PRO A 804 -0.59 37.52 -23.01
CA PRO A 804 0.17 36.31 -23.23
C PRO A 804 -0.60 35.31 -24.11
N GLU A 805 0.06 34.84 -25.16
CA GLU A 805 -0.48 33.85 -26.10
C GLU A 805 -0.71 32.49 -25.39
N ILE A 806 -1.94 31.97 -25.44
CA ILE A 806 -2.29 30.69 -24.82
C ILE A 806 -1.78 29.53 -25.69
N PRO A 807 -0.94 28.63 -25.15
CA PRO A 807 -0.32 27.54 -25.92
C PRO A 807 -1.38 26.56 -26.48
N GLU A 808 -1.01 25.84 -27.54
CA GLU A 808 -1.89 24.86 -28.19
C GLU A 808 -2.24 23.67 -27.27
N VAL A 809 -1.32 23.35 -26.35
CA VAL A 809 -1.44 22.28 -25.35
C VAL A 809 -1.35 22.89 -23.96
N LEU A 810 -2.36 22.66 -23.11
CA LEU A 810 -2.44 23.22 -21.76
C LEU A 810 -2.63 22.11 -20.72
N LEU A 811 -1.75 22.10 -19.72
CA LEU A 811 -1.85 21.24 -18.54
C LEU A 811 -2.48 22.02 -17.38
N VAL A 812 -3.69 21.65 -16.99
CA VAL A 812 -4.40 22.25 -15.86
C VAL A 812 -4.20 21.38 -14.62
N HIS A 813 -3.31 21.81 -13.73
CA HIS A 813 -3.11 21.15 -12.44
C HIS A 813 -4.19 21.59 -11.44
N LEU A 814 -5.24 20.79 -11.28
CA LEU A 814 -6.36 21.09 -10.36
C LEU A 814 -5.94 21.11 -8.89
N GLY A 815 -4.80 20.50 -8.53
CA GLY A 815 -4.24 20.65 -7.18
C GLY A 815 -3.63 22.03 -6.88
N SER A 816 -3.60 22.93 -7.87
CA SER A 816 -3.25 24.34 -7.67
C SER A 816 -4.49 25.22 -7.48
N ARG A 817 -5.69 24.62 -7.54
CA ARG A 817 -6.97 25.32 -7.36
C ARG A 817 -7.23 25.58 -5.89
N GLN A 818 -7.50 26.83 -5.55
CA GLN A 818 -7.91 27.15 -4.19
C GLN A 818 -9.38 26.81 -3.93
N VAL A 819 -9.64 25.90 -2.98
CA VAL A 819 -10.99 25.44 -2.62
C VAL A 819 -11.57 26.23 -1.44
N LEU A 820 -10.73 26.74 -0.54
CA LEU A 820 -11.16 27.47 0.65
C LEU A 820 -11.42 28.97 0.39
N THR A 821 -11.91 29.31 -0.81
CA THR A 821 -12.33 30.68 -1.12
C THR A 821 -13.69 30.97 -0.48
N HIS A 822 -13.97 32.25 -0.20
CA HIS A 822 -15.25 32.65 0.40
C HIS A 822 -16.45 32.15 -0.43
N GLU A 823 -16.38 32.30 -1.76
CA GLU A 823 -17.44 31.86 -2.68
C GLU A 823 -17.69 30.33 -2.61
N LEU A 824 -16.63 29.52 -2.64
CA LEU A 824 -16.78 28.07 -2.66
C LEU A 824 -17.22 27.51 -1.30
N ILE A 825 -16.73 28.09 -0.20
CA ILE A 825 -17.18 27.73 1.17
C ILE A 825 -18.67 28.06 1.33
N GLU A 826 -19.10 29.24 0.88
CA GLU A 826 -20.51 29.63 0.95
C GLU A 826 -21.39 28.69 0.13
N LYS A 827 -21.03 28.39 -1.12
CA LYS A 827 -21.78 27.44 -1.96
C LYS A 827 -21.83 26.05 -1.33
N ALA A 828 -20.72 25.56 -0.77
CA ALA A 828 -20.68 24.26 -0.11
C ALA A 828 -21.60 24.20 1.11
N LEU A 829 -21.62 25.26 1.93
CA LEU A 829 -22.53 25.41 3.05
C LEU A 829 -23.99 25.48 2.60
N GLN A 830 -24.29 26.25 1.55
CA GLN A 830 -25.66 26.36 1.03
C GLN A 830 -26.18 25.00 0.54
N ILE A 831 -25.35 24.21 -0.15
CA ILE A 831 -25.71 22.85 -0.56
C ILE A 831 -25.95 21.97 0.66
N ALA A 832 -25.01 21.93 1.60
CA ALA A 832 -25.12 21.12 2.80
C ALA A 832 -26.38 21.46 3.60
N LEU A 833 -26.73 22.75 3.75
CA LEU A 833 -27.84 23.18 4.59
C LEU A 833 -29.20 23.15 3.89
N ARG A 834 -29.27 23.38 2.56
CA ARG A 834 -30.56 23.58 1.85
C ARG A 834 -30.96 22.43 0.92
N LYS A 835 -30.00 21.64 0.43
CA LYS A 835 -30.25 20.53 -0.52
C LYS A 835 -30.35 19.17 0.17
N VAL A 836 -30.05 19.13 1.47
CA VAL A 836 -30.15 17.95 2.33
C VAL A 836 -31.39 18.07 3.22
N ASP A 837 -32.12 16.96 3.38
CA ASP A 837 -33.28 16.86 4.26
C ASP A 837 -32.86 16.30 5.64
N TYR A 838 -33.09 17.10 6.69
CA TYR A 838 -32.73 16.80 8.08
C TYR A 838 -33.94 16.53 8.98
N ASP A 839 -35.15 16.45 8.43
CA ASP A 839 -36.37 16.32 9.23
C ASP A 839 -36.35 15.03 10.09
N SER A 840 -35.80 13.96 9.53
CA SER A 840 -35.60 12.66 10.20
C SER A 840 -34.35 12.57 11.09
N ALA A 841 -33.51 13.62 11.15
CA ALA A 841 -32.23 13.59 11.85
C ALA A 841 -32.39 13.75 13.38
N PRO A 842 -31.47 13.22 14.22
CA PRO A 842 -31.49 13.44 15.66
C PRO A 842 -31.41 14.92 16.05
N GLN A 843 -31.93 15.27 17.22
CA GLN A 843 -32.03 16.66 17.68
C GLN A 843 -30.69 17.41 17.60
N ARG A 844 -29.59 16.80 18.04
CA ARG A 844 -28.26 17.42 17.97
C ARG A 844 -27.80 17.74 16.55
N VAL A 845 -28.14 16.88 15.58
CA VAL A 845 -27.80 17.14 14.16
C VAL A 845 -28.59 18.35 13.66
N ARG A 846 -29.88 18.45 14.02
CA ARG A 846 -30.70 19.62 13.70
C ARG A 846 -30.19 20.90 14.39
N ASP A 847 -29.75 20.81 15.65
CA ASP A 847 -29.14 21.93 16.37
C ASP A 847 -27.86 22.41 15.66
N ASN A 848 -27.00 21.48 15.23
CA ASN A 848 -25.77 21.80 14.47
C ASN A 848 -26.10 22.46 13.12
N VAL A 849 -27.11 21.96 12.40
CA VAL A 849 -27.59 22.56 11.13
C VAL A 849 -28.10 23.98 11.36
N GLN A 850 -28.89 24.19 12.42
CA GLN A 850 -29.41 25.52 12.77
C GLN A 850 -28.29 26.50 13.13
N ALA A 851 -27.31 26.08 13.94
CA ALA A 851 -26.18 26.91 14.31
C ALA A 851 -25.29 27.26 13.10
N LEU A 852 -24.98 26.28 12.24
CA LEU A 852 -24.22 26.49 11.01
C LEU A 852 -24.97 27.31 9.96
N GLY A 853 -26.30 27.41 10.06
CA GLY A 853 -27.12 28.32 9.27
C GLY A 853 -27.02 29.80 9.69
N HIS A 854 -26.46 30.08 10.87
CA HIS A 854 -26.35 31.45 11.38
C HIS A 854 -25.16 32.20 10.77
N HIS A 855 -25.38 33.44 10.33
CA HIS A 855 -24.37 34.24 9.62
C HIS A 855 -23.05 34.42 10.42
N LEU A 856 -23.15 34.60 11.74
CA LEU A 856 -21.98 34.74 12.62
C LEU A 856 -21.10 33.48 12.60
N VAL A 857 -21.71 32.30 12.70
CA VAL A 857 -21.01 31.01 12.72
C VAL A 857 -20.36 30.74 11.37
N GLN A 858 -21.04 31.06 10.27
CA GLN A 858 -20.48 30.95 8.91
C GLN A 858 -19.28 31.87 8.72
N GLN A 859 -19.35 33.11 9.23
CA GLN A 859 -18.22 34.04 9.20
C GLN A 859 -17.03 33.51 10.00
N ARG A 860 -17.26 32.93 11.18
CA ARG A 860 -16.20 32.32 12.03
C ARG A 860 -15.58 31.07 11.39
N LEU A 861 -16.38 30.24 10.75
CA LEU A 861 -15.88 29.10 9.98
C LEU A 861 -15.03 29.58 8.80
N GLY A 862 -15.47 30.60 8.08
CA GLY A 862 -14.71 31.23 7.00
C GLY A 862 -13.38 31.82 7.46
N ASP A 863 -13.37 32.58 8.57
CA ASP A 863 -12.16 33.14 9.17
C ASP A 863 -11.14 32.02 9.53
N LEU A 864 -11.63 30.90 10.09
CA LEU A 864 -10.78 29.76 10.46
C LEU A 864 -10.22 29.02 9.23
N LEU A 865 -11.06 28.74 8.23
CA LEU A 865 -10.63 28.08 7.00
C LEU A 865 -9.70 28.96 6.16
N LYS A 866 -9.83 30.29 6.25
CA LYS A 866 -8.87 31.23 5.66
C LYS A 866 -7.48 31.08 6.28
N LEU A 867 -7.37 30.85 7.59
CA LEU A 867 -6.08 30.58 8.25
C LEU A 867 -5.49 29.22 7.84
N VAL A 868 -6.33 28.23 7.52
CA VAL A 868 -5.87 26.95 6.94
C VAL A 868 -5.30 27.18 5.54
N SER A 869 -6.01 27.93 4.70
CA SER A 869 -5.58 28.35 3.35
C SER A 869 -4.22 29.05 3.38
N GLN A 870 -4.07 30.06 4.23
CA GLN A 870 -2.83 30.83 4.39
C GLN A 870 -1.66 29.99 4.91
N GLY A 871 -1.93 28.80 5.46
CA GLY A 871 -0.91 27.86 5.90
C GLY A 871 -0.35 26.96 4.80
N GLY A 872 -0.83 27.07 3.56
CA GLY A 872 -0.40 26.23 2.44
C GLY A 872 -0.99 24.82 2.46
N THR A 873 -1.94 24.53 3.35
CA THR A 873 -2.61 23.22 3.39
C THR A 873 -3.54 23.10 2.18
N HIS A 874 -3.15 22.27 1.22
CA HIS A 874 -4.02 21.94 0.07
C HIS A 874 -5.26 21.16 0.53
N VAL A 875 -6.44 21.71 0.24
CA VAL A 875 -7.75 21.11 0.59
C VAL A 875 -8.54 20.85 -0.68
N THR A 876 -8.97 19.60 -0.85
CA THR A 876 -9.86 19.20 -1.94
C THR A 876 -11.32 19.53 -1.63
N MET A 877 -12.17 19.67 -2.66
CA MET A 877 -13.61 19.86 -2.46
C MET A 877 -14.25 18.72 -1.66
N HIS A 878 -13.73 17.51 -1.85
CA HIS A 878 -14.16 16.34 -1.10
C HIS A 878 -13.88 16.46 0.40
N GLN A 879 -12.69 16.96 0.77
CA GLN A 879 -12.32 17.19 2.17
C GLN A 879 -13.16 18.31 2.80
N LEU A 880 -13.50 19.36 2.06
CA LEU A 880 -14.40 20.42 2.53
C LEU A 880 -15.80 19.86 2.82
N LEU A 881 -16.41 19.12 1.88
CA LEU A 881 -17.72 18.48 2.10
C LEU A 881 -17.68 17.45 3.23
N GLY A 882 -16.59 16.69 3.36
CA GLY A 882 -16.39 15.75 4.47
C GLY A 882 -16.28 16.44 5.82
N LEU A 883 -15.64 17.61 5.89
CA LEU A 883 -15.58 18.44 7.09
C LEU A 883 -16.97 18.96 7.47
N LEU A 884 -17.72 19.53 6.51
CA LEU A 884 -19.08 20.03 6.75
C LEU A 884 -20.03 18.92 7.19
N SER A 885 -19.96 17.75 6.54
CA SER A 885 -20.69 16.55 6.94
C SER A 885 -20.39 16.17 8.39
N ARG A 886 -19.11 16.13 8.77
CA ARG A 886 -18.70 15.81 10.15
C ARG A 886 -19.20 16.81 11.17
N MET A 887 -19.12 18.10 10.87
CA MET A 887 -19.62 19.18 11.74
C MET A 887 -21.13 19.07 11.95
N ILE A 888 -21.88 18.75 10.89
CA ILE A 888 -23.33 18.60 10.93
C ILE A 888 -23.72 17.32 11.70
N THR A 889 -23.12 16.18 11.38
CA THR A 889 -23.47 14.88 11.99
C THR A 889 -22.84 14.65 13.36
N GLY A 890 -22.05 15.59 13.85
CA GLY A 890 -21.41 15.54 15.16
C GLY A 890 -20.38 14.41 15.28
N GLY A 891 -19.60 14.17 14.23
CA GLY A 891 -18.52 13.15 14.22
C GLY A 891 -18.97 11.73 13.85
N SER A 892 -20.29 11.47 13.77
CA SER A 892 -20.83 10.12 13.55
C SER A 892 -21.00 9.79 12.04
N PRO A 893 -20.41 8.69 11.52
CA PRO A 893 -20.49 8.33 10.10
C PRO A 893 -21.70 7.44 9.75
N LEU A 894 -22.53 7.07 10.73
CA LEU A 894 -23.68 6.17 10.55
C LEU A 894 -24.93 6.73 11.25
N PRO A 895 -26.11 6.70 10.62
CA PRO A 895 -27.38 7.15 11.23
C PRO A 895 -27.68 6.49 12.58
N ALA A 896 -27.32 5.20 12.74
CA ALA A 896 -27.53 4.42 13.96
C ALA A 896 -26.73 4.90 15.19
N ARG A 897 -25.71 5.75 15.00
CA ARG A 897 -24.89 6.31 16.09
C ARG A 897 -25.10 7.81 16.29
N ALA A 898 -26.05 8.43 15.58
CA ALA A 898 -26.28 9.87 15.61
C ALA A 898 -27.01 10.35 16.88
N GLN A 899 -27.44 9.44 17.77
CA GLN A 899 -27.99 9.78 19.10
C GLN A 899 -26.92 10.36 20.05
N ASN A 900 -25.63 10.04 19.85
CA ASN A 900 -24.49 10.55 20.62
C ASN A 900 -23.68 11.61 19.86
N ALA A 901 -24.31 12.35 18.95
CA ALA A 901 -23.63 13.38 18.17
C ALA A 901 -23.03 14.46 19.09
N HIS A 902 -21.83 14.93 18.75
CA HIS A 902 -21.17 16.04 19.42
C HIS A 902 -21.50 17.39 18.75
N PRO A 903 -21.34 18.53 19.45
CA PRO A 903 -21.49 19.84 18.85
C PRO A 903 -20.53 20.08 17.68
N TYR A 904 -20.94 20.89 16.70
CA TYR A 904 -20.13 21.23 15.52
C TYR A 904 -18.78 21.88 15.88
N TYR A 905 -18.75 22.71 16.93
CA TYR A 905 -17.54 23.41 17.40
C TYR A 905 -16.53 22.50 18.11
N GLU A 906 -16.93 21.29 18.50
CA GLU A 906 -16.03 20.24 19.02
C GLU A 906 -15.46 19.41 17.85
N THR A 907 -16.36 18.97 16.97
CA THR A 907 -16.06 17.96 15.93
C THR A 907 -15.16 18.45 14.81
N ILE A 908 -15.14 19.76 14.55
CA ILE A 908 -14.18 20.41 13.62
C ILE A 908 -12.72 20.21 14.05
N PHE A 909 -12.45 20.05 15.35
CA PHE A 909 -11.09 19.92 15.91
C PHE A 909 -10.72 18.48 16.30
N GLU A 910 -11.53 17.48 15.93
CA GLU A 910 -11.21 16.09 16.21
C GLU A 910 -10.09 15.57 15.30
N LYS A 911 -9.25 14.68 15.84
CA LYS A 911 -8.17 14.05 15.08
C LYS A 911 -8.74 13.07 14.06
N ILE A 912 -8.39 13.27 12.79
CA ILE A 912 -8.60 12.30 11.71
C ILE A 912 -7.23 11.83 11.24
N GLU A 913 -6.93 10.55 11.44
CA GLU A 913 -5.64 9.97 11.04
C GLU A 913 -5.42 10.11 9.52
N GLY A 914 -4.25 10.62 9.12
CA GLY A 914 -3.89 10.83 7.72
C GLY A 914 -4.53 12.05 7.04
N SER A 915 -5.24 12.92 7.76
CA SER A 915 -5.82 14.15 7.20
C SER A 915 -5.01 15.39 7.57
N ALA A 916 -4.34 16.00 6.57
CA ALA A 916 -3.62 17.26 6.75
C ALA A 916 -4.54 18.41 7.22
N LEU A 917 -5.75 18.50 6.66
CA LEU A 917 -6.77 19.46 7.07
C LEU A 917 -7.11 19.34 8.58
N SER A 918 -7.32 18.13 9.07
CA SER A 918 -7.59 17.90 10.51
C SER A 918 -6.40 18.28 11.38
N ALA A 919 -5.17 17.96 10.95
CA ALA A 919 -3.97 18.35 11.68
C ALA A 919 -3.84 19.88 11.79
N THR A 920 -4.01 20.61 10.68
CA THR A 920 -3.96 22.08 10.68
C THR A 920 -5.09 22.70 11.52
N LEU A 921 -6.32 22.18 11.43
CA LEU A 921 -7.43 22.67 12.25
C LEU A 921 -7.15 22.46 13.75
N ARG A 922 -6.51 21.37 14.16
CA ARG A 922 -6.11 21.12 15.56
C ARG A 922 -5.01 22.05 16.07
N GLU A 923 -4.15 22.54 15.20
CA GLU A 923 -3.18 23.59 15.55
C GLU A 923 -3.89 24.93 15.79
N LEU A 924 -4.94 25.19 15.00
CA LEU A 924 -5.76 26.39 15.07
C LEU A 924 -6.91 26.31 16.09
N ASP A 925 -6.95 25.26 16.92
CA ASP A 925 -8.00 25.04 17.92
C ASP A 925 -8.01 26.20 18.94
N PRO A 926 -9.10 27.00 19.02
CA PRO A 926 -9.19 28.11 19.96
C PRO A 926 -8.96 27.71 21.41
N ALA A 927 -9.24 26.44 21.77
CA ALA A 927 -9.00 25.93 23.12
C ALA A 927 -7.50 25.94 23.52
N ARG A 928 -6.58 25.97 22.54
CA ARG A 928 -5.13 26.00 22.76
C ARG A 928 -4.54 27.42 22.78
N SER A 929 -5.33 28.42 22.40
CA SER A 929 -4.86 29.79 22.25
C SER A 929 -4.99 30.56 23.57
N PRO A 930 -3.91 30.86 24.32
CA PRO A 930 -4.03 31.49 25.63
C PRO A 930 -4.53 32.94 25.52
N HIS A 931 -5.48 33.32 26.36
CA HIS A 931 -5.97 34.70 26.46
C HIS A 931 -6.23 35.03 27.94
N ALA A 932 -5.20 35.54 28.63
CA ALA A 932 -5.15 35.72 30.08
C ALA A 932 -6.48 36.22 30.70
N HIS A 933 -6.98 37.40 30.32
CA HIS A 933 -8.18 37.99 30.92
C HIS A 933 -9.48 37.20 30.62
N LEU A 934 -9.60 36.61 29.43
CA LEU A 934 -10.80 35.89 29.00
C LEU A 934 -10.83 34.50 29.64
N ASP A 935 -9.65 33.87 29.75
CA ASP A 935 -9.48 32.54 30.31
C ASP A 935 -9.75 32.56 31.81
N THR A 936 -9.10 33.43 32.59
CA THR A 936 -9.26 33.43 34.06
C THR A 936 -10.54 34.10 34.54
N HIS A 937 -10.85 35.32 34.10
CA HIS A 937 -11.91 36.12 34.74
C HIS A 937 -13.29 36.02 34.08
N LYS A 938 -13.38 35.36 32.92
CA LYS A 938 -14.63 35.24 32.18
C LYS A 938 -15.02 33.77 32.01
N LEU A 939 -14.36 33.04 31.11
CA LEU A 939 -14.78 31.67 30.75
C LEU A 939 -14.62 30.65 31.89
N TRP A 940 -13.68 30.85 32.81
CA TRP A 940 -13.45 29.93 33.94
C TRP A 940 -14.44 30.13 35.10
N ASP A 941 -14.75 31.38 35.45
CA ASP A 941 -15.55 31.71 36.64
C ASP A 941 -17.01 32.12 36.31
N ALA A 942 -17.26 32.77 35.17
CA ALA A 942 -18.55 33.34 34.80
C ALA A 942 -18.80 33.34 33.27
N PRO A 943 -18.90 32.17 32.61
CA PRO A 943 -18.98 32.09 31.15
C PRO A 943 -20.17 32.83 30.53
N VAL A 944 -21.29 32.96 31.25
CA VAL A 944 -22.48 33.70 30.78
C VAL A 944 -22.20 35.19 30.60
N SER A 945 -21.34 35.80 31.42
CA SER A 945 -20.99 37.23 31.33
C SER A 945 -19.86 37.52 30.34
N ALA A 946 -19.31 36.49 29.69
CA ALA A 946 -18.16 36.63 28.80
C ALA A 946 -18.45 37.39 27.49
N GLY A 947 -19.73 37.56 27.12
CA GLY A 947 -20.19 38.28 25.94
C GLY A 947 -21.64 37.96 25.59
N GLN A 948 -22.11 38.47 24.45
CA GLN A 948 -23.39 38.06 23.87
C GLN A 948 -23.19 36.79 23.03
N TRP A 949 -23.91 35.73 23.38
CA TRP A 949 -23.82 34.41 22.75
C TRP A 949 -25.02 34.15 21.83
N LEU A 950 -24.81 33.37 20.76
CA LEU A 950 -25.89 32.84 19.93
C LEU A 950 -26.73 31.81 20.69
N THR A 951 -26.09 30.86 21.37
CA THR A 951 -26.73 29.92 22.29
C THR A 951 -26.08 30.02 23.67
N SER A 952 -26.85 29.75 24.73
CA SER A 952 -26.31 29.78 26.09
C SER A 952 -25.09 28.86 26.24
N PRO A 953 -24.12 29.21 27.11
CA PRO A 953 -22.95 28.38 27.36
C PRO A 953 -23.33 26.92 27.67
N ALA A 954 -22.71 25.97 26.96
CA ALA A 954 -23.07 24.55 27.00
C ALA A 954 -22.69 23.85 28.32
N HIS A 955 -21.82 24.47 29.12
CA HIS A 955 -21.34 23.95 30.40
C HIS A 955 -21.38 25.04 31.47
N PRO A 956 -21.52 24.66 32.77
CA PRO A 956 -21.37 25.60 33.87
C PRO A 956 -19.92 26.10 33.99
N ALA A 957 -19.69 27.07 34.88
CA ALA A 957 -18.36 27.62 35.14
C ALA A 957 -17.37 26.50 35.48
N PRO A 958 -16.26 26.34 34.74
CA PRO A 958 -15.22 25.36 35.06
C PRO A 958 -14.75 25.40 36.51
N GLY A 959 -14.67 26.60 37.11
CA GLY A 959 -14.30 26.79 38.51
C GLY A 959 -15.29 26.21 39.52
N SER A 960 -16.51 25.82 39.12
CA SER A 960 -17.49 25.19 40.00
C SER A 960 -17.38 23.66 40.07
N SER A 961 -16.57 23.01 39.23
CA SER A 961 -16.34 21.57 39.32
C SER A 961 -15.27 21.25 40.35
N SER A 962 -15.50 20.20 41.16
CA SER A 962 -14.50 19.63 42.06
C SER A 962 -13.52 18.69 41.35
N ASP A 963 -13.82 18.28 40.10
CA ASP A 963 -12.95 17.45 39.27
C ASP A 963 -12.18 18.31 38.26
N LYS A 964 -10.85 18.27 38.38
CA LYS A 964 -9.91 19.01 37.52
C LYS A 964 -10.00 18.60 36.05
N GLU A 965 -10.17 17.31 35.76
CA GLU A 965 -10.21 16.83 34.38
C GLU A 965 -11.50 17.26 33.68
N GLU A 966 -12.61 17.21 34.41
CA GLU A 966 -13.90 17.71 33.96
C GLU A 966 -13.90 19.23 33.75
N ALA A 967 -13.37 20.00 34.71
CA ALA A 967 -13.24 21.45 34.60
C ALA A 967 -12.45 21.85 33.33
N VAL A 968 -11.32 21.18 33.07
CA VAL A 968 -10.51 21.42 31.87
C VAL A 968 -11.26 21.05 30.59
N ARG A 969 -12.05 19.96 30.59
CA ARG A 969 -12.90 19.57 29.46
C ARG A 969 -13.98 20.60 29.17
N TRP A 970 -14.71 21.05 30.20
CA TRP A 970 -15.73 22.11 30.07
C TRP A 970 -15.12 23.40 29.57
N PHE A 971 -13.97 23.81 30.10
CA PHE A 971 -13.27 25.02 29.68
C PHE A 971 -12.90 24.98 28.20
N ARG A 972 -12.34 23.86 27.71
CA ARG A 972 -12.01 23.69 26.27
C ARG A 972 -13.25 23.81 25.38
N SER A 973 -14.34 23.16 25.79
CA SER A 973 -15.62 23.20 25.06
C SER A 973 -16.23 24.61 25.03
N LEU A 974 -16.29 25.28 26.18
CA LEU A 974 -16.77 26.67 26.28
C LEU A 974 -15.95 27.64 25.44
N LYS A 975 -14.63 27.46 25.38
CA LYS A 975 -13.75 28.32 24.59
C LYS A 975 -13.94 28.12 23.08
N ARG A 976 -14.19 26.90 22.63
CA ARG A 976 -14.56 26.60 21.23
C ARG A 976 -15.93 27.16 20.88
N GLN A 977 -16.92 26.99 21.76
CA GLN A 977 -18.24 27.59 21.59
C GLN A 977 -18.15 29.12 21.54
N TYR A 978 -17.34 29.75 22.43
CA TYR A 978 -17.14 31.20 22.46
C TYR A 978 -16.61 31.73 21.13
N TYR A 979 -15.64 31.04 20.52
CA TYR A 979 -15.11 31.42 19.23
C TYR A 979 -16.20 31.50 18.14
N PHE A 980 -17.04 30.47 18.03
CA PHE A 980 -18.06 30.39 16.98
C PHE A 980 -19.31 31.24 17.27
N GLU A 981 -19.72 31.35 18.53
CA GLU A 981 -21.06 31.83 18.90
C GLU A 981 -21.08 33.17 19.64
N ALA A 982 -19.94 33.64 20.16
CA ALA A 982 -19.88 34.93 20.84
C ALA A 982 -19.51 36.09 19.88
N SER A 983 -20.08 37.26 20.10
CA SER A 983 -19.79 38.47 19.31
C SER A 983 -18.30 38.83 19.29
N GLN A 984 -17.61 38.69 20.43
CA GLN A 984 -16.17 38.93 20.60
C GLN A 984 -15.28 37.69 20.33
N GLY A 985 -15.87 36.56 19.89
CA GLY A 985 -15.15 35.30 19.70
C GLY A 985 -13.94 35.38 18.76
N LYS A 986 -13.94 36.31 17.78
CA LYS A 986 -12.84 36.50 16.82
C LYS A 986 -11.50 36.82 17.49
N ASP A 987 -11.54 37.46 18.65
CA ASP A 987 -10.34 37.92 19.35
C ASP A 987 -9.44 36.77 19.80
N LEU A 988 -9.98 35.54 19.94
CA LEU A 988 -9.20 34.33 20.25
C LEU A 988 -8.19 33.96 19.16
N LEU A 989 -8.39 34.38 17.91
CA LEU A 989 -7.43 34.14 16.84
C LEU A 989 -6.26 35.14 16.86
N LYS A 990 -6.37 36.25 17.57
CA LYS A 990 -5.28 37.23 17.70
C LYS A 990 -4.08 36.68 18.50
N SER A 991 -4.29 35.63 19.29
CA SER A 991 -3.26 34.93 20.08
C SER A 991 -2.61 33.74 19.37
N ILE A 992 -2.98 33.45 18.11
CA ILE A 992 -2.26 32.50 17.25
C ILE A 992 -0.82 33.00 17.02
N PRO A 993 0.20 32.11 16.94
CA PRO A 993 1.60 32.52 16.82
C PRO A 993 1.85 33.57 15.72
N PRO A 994 2.64 34.62 16.00
CA PRO A 994 2.86 35.73 15.07
C PRO A 994 3.61 35.31 13.79
N ASP A 995 4.15 34.09 13.74
CA ASP A 995 4.79 33.52 12.55
C ASP A 995 3.83 33.45 11.37
N ARG A 996 2.55 33.11 11.60
CA ARG A 996 1.52 33.06 10.54
C ARG A 996 1.19 34.44 9.99
N ALA A 997 1.00 35.42 10.88
CA ALA A 997 0.73 36.80 10.48
C ALA A 997 1.93 37.41 9.73
N SER A 998 3.14 37.20 10.23
CA SER A 998 4.37 37.68 9.58
C SER A 998 4.69 36.96 8.27
N PHE A 999 4.31 35.69 8.12
CA PHE A 999 4.39 34.99 6.84
C PHE A 999 3.37 35.53 5.85
N ALA A 1000 2.13 35.78 6.27
CA ALA A 1000 1.13 36.42 5.44
C ALA A 1000 1.56 37.82 4.98
N GLU A 1001 2.20 38.62 5.84
CA GLU A 1001 2.88 39.87 5.47
C GLU A 1001 4.02 39.66 4.46
N LEU A 1002 4.82 38.59 4.62
CA LEU A 1002 5.92 38.28 3.70
C LEU A 1002 5.41 37.95 2.28
N VAL A 1003 4.27 37.26 2.22
CA VAL A 1003 3.63 36.84 0.97
C VAL A 1003 2.82 37.98 0.33
N SER A 1004 2.31 38.93 1.13
CA SER A 1004 1.53 40.07 0.64
C SER A 1004 2.32 41.37 0.47
N GLY A 1005 3.50 41.49 1.07
CA GLY A 1005 4.27 42.73 1.19
C GLY A 1005 5.37 42.92 0.14
N GLY A 1006 5.73 44.19 -0.11
CA GLY A 1006 6.75 44.60 -1.08
C GLY A 1006 8.15 44.02 -0.80
N THR A 1007 8.86 43.68 -1.88
CA THR A 1007 10.06 42.82 -1.89
C THR A 1007 11.28 43.32 -1.11
N GLY A 1008 11.35 44.60 -0.73
CA GLY A 1008 12.50 45.17 -0.01
C GLY A 1008 12.62 44.71 1.44
N GLN A 1009 11.59 44.92 2.27
CA GLN A 1009 11.60 44.57 3.69
C GLN A 1009 11.66 43.04 3.92
N ALA A 1010 11.21 42.27 2.94
CA ALA A 1010 11.25 40.81 2.91
C ALA A 1010 12.68 40.25 2.82
N ARG A 1011 13.54 40.80 1.94
CA ARG A 1011 14.93 40.35 1.74
C ARG A 1011 15.74 40.41 3.03
N ARG A 1012 15.68 41.55 3.71
CA ARG A 1012 16.40 41.77 4.98
C ARG A 1012 15.93 40.81 6.08
N LYS A 1013 14.61 40.64 6.25
CA LYS A 1013 14.04 39.71 7.23
C LYS A 1013 14.50 38.27 6.95
N LEU A 1014 14.47 37.85 5.69
CA LEU A 1014 14.87 36.49 5.27
C LEU A 1014 16.36 36.22 5.47
N LEU A 1015 17.24 37.12 5.03
CA LEU A 1015 18.68 36.98 5.24
C LEU A 1015 19.03 36.92 6.73
N THR A 1016 18.42 37.77 7.53
CA THR A 1016 18.60 37.78 9.00
C THR A 1016 18.18 36.44 9.62
N ALA A 1017 17.03 35.91 9.19
CA ALA A 1017 16.51 34.64 9.68
C ALA A 1017 17.40 33.45 9.29
N LEU A 1018 17.88 33.42 8.04
CA LEU A 1018 18.82 32.40 7.55
C LEU A 1018 20.17 32.46 8.26
N ALA A 1019 20.73 33.66 8.46
CA ALA A 1019 22.00 33.84 9.16
C ALA A 1019 21.92 33.31 10.60
N ARG A 1020 20.84 33.63 11.33
CA ARG A 1020 20.59 33.09 12.69
C ARG A 1020 20.41 31.58 12.67
N PHE A 1021 19.66 31.05 11.71
CA PHE A 1021 19.44 29.62 11.58
C PHE A 1021 20.74 28.86 11.28
N ALA A 1022 21.64 29.45 10.49
CA ALA A 1022 22.98 28.95 10.23
C ALA A 1022 23.99 29.22 11.37
N ASN A 1023 23.53 29.68 12.55
CA ASN A 1023 24.35 30.05 13.71
C ASN A 1023 25.45 31.08 13.42
N GLN A 1024 25.23 31.95 12.43
CA GLN A 1024 26.17 33.02 12.11
C GLN A 1024 25.97 34.17 13.10
N LYS A 1025 27.06 34.66 13.71
CA LYS A 1025 27.01 35.91 14.46
C LYS A 1025 26.70 37.02 13.47
N ILE A 1026 25.49 37.57 13.55
CA ILE A 1026 25.19 38.84 12.91
C ILE A 1026 26.00 39.87 13.67
N GLU A 1027 27.01 40.46 13.02
CA GLU A 1027 27.77 41.58 13.55
C GLU A 1027 26.80 42.75 13.76
N SER A 1028 26.19 42.84 14.94
CA SER A 1028 25.47 44.04 15.35
C SER A 1028 26.52 45.13 15.50
N GLY A 1029 26.56 46.08 14.56
CA GLY A 1029 27.50 47.18 14.57
C GLY A 1029 27.71 47.75 15.97
N THR A 1030 28.97 47.89 16.36
CA THR A 1030 29.37 48.66 17.53
C THR A 1030 28.74 50.05 17.45
N LYS A 1031 28.06 50.47 18.52
CA LYS A 1031 27.66 51.88 18.66
C LYS A 1031 28.94 52.71 18.67
N ASN A 1032 29.12 53.61 17.71
CA ASN A 1032 30.12 54.66 17.84
C ASN A 1032 29.76 55.54 19.04
N HIS A 1033 30.78 56.14 19.68
CA HIS A 1033 30.65 56.99 20.88
C HIS A 1033 29.70 58.20 20.70
N ASP A 1034 29.28 58.50 19.47
CA ASP A 1034 28.39 59.62 19.13
C ASP A 1034 26.91 59.22 18.92
N GLY A 1035 26.53 57.98 19.23
CA GLY A 1035 25.12 57.54 19.22
C GLY A 1035 24.51 57.27 17.83
N SER A 1036 25.23 57.49 16.74
CA SER A 1036 24.79 57.10 15.40
C SER A 1036 25.04 55.61 15.15
N SER A 1037 23.98 54.81 15.00
CA SER A 1037 24.09 53.41 14.60
C SER A 1037 24.13 53.29 13.08
N ASN A 1038 25.31 53.08 12.50
CA ASN A 1038 25.39 52.46 11.17
C ASN A 1038 25.19 50.96 11.36
N ALA A 1039 23.92 50.52 11.43
CA ALA A 1039 23.60 49.10 11.38
C ALA A 1039 24.03 48.57 10.01
N THR A 1040 25.18 47.91 9.97
CA THR A 1040 25.66 47.16 8.79
C THR A 1040 24.56 46.19 8.35
N ALA A 1041 24.28 46.16 7.04
CA ALA A 1041 23.29 45.26 6.48
C ALA A 1041 23.65 43.81 6.82
N PRO A 1042 22.67 42.92 7.12
CA PRO A 1042 22.97 41.53 7.44
C PRO A 1042 23.63 40.85 6.23
N GLU A 1043 24.90 40.48 6.39
CA GLU A 1043 25.61 39.63 5.44
C GLU A 1043 25.43 38.15 5.82
N LEU A 1044 25.09 37.32 4.84
CA LEU A 1044 24.99 35.88 4.98
C LEU A 1044 26.24 35.23 4.39
N TYR A 1045 27.10 34.67 5.24
CA TYR A 1045 28.31 33.97 4.81
C TYR A 1045 27.98 32.57 4.30
N LEU A 1046 28.56 32.20 3.15
CA LEU A 1046 28.36 30.89 2.53
C LEU A 1046 29.41 29.90 3.05
N TRP A 1047 29.15 29.33 4.22
CA TRP A 1047 30.05 28.36 4.88
C TRP A 1047 30.04 27.02 4.16
N THR A 1048 31.23 26.56 3.77
CA THR A 1048 31.49 25.21 3.25
C THR A 1048 32.23 24.41 4.30
N SER A 1049 31.77 23.18 4.59
CA SER A 1049 32.46 22.33 5.56
C SER A 1049 33.67 21.66 4.93
N LEU A 1050 34.85 21.83 5.54
CA LEU A 1050 36.00 20.99 5.24
C LEU A 1050 35.94 19.75 6.11
N ARG A 1051 36.04 18.58 5.49
CA ARG A 1051 36.08 17.29 6.17
C ARG A 1051 37.23 16.47 5.64
N TYR A 1052 37.95 15.83 6.55
CA TYR A 1052 39.03 14.89 6.19
C TYR A 1052 38.50 13.45 6.07
N ASP A 1053 37.36 13.13 6.70
CA ASP A 1053 36.67 11.86 6.61
C ASP A 1053 35.17 12.05 6.29
N ALA A 1054 34.51 10.98 5.83
CA ALA A 1054 33.08 11.02 5.49
C ALA A 1054 32.16 10.82 6.72
N VAL A 1055 32.73 10.46 7.87
CA VAL A 1055 32.00 9.89 9.02
C VAL A 1055 32.05 10.81 10.25
N GLY A 1056 33.01 11.73 10.36
CA GLY A 1056 33.18 12.65 11.49
C GLY A 1056 32.52 14.03 11.32
N PRO A 1057 32.32 14.78 12.42
CA PRO A 1057 31.87 16.17 12.37
C PRO A 1057 32.94 17.08 11.76
N ALA A 1058 32.54 18.12 11.04
CA ALA A 1058 33.48 19.04 10.39
C ALA A 1058 34.34 19.77 11.44
N THR A 1059 35.66 19.74 11.25
CA THR A 1059 36.62 20.41 12.13
C THR A 1059 36.72 21.90 11.84
N ALA A 1060 36.51 22.33 10.59
CA ALA A 1060 36.48 23.74 10.21
C ALA A 1060 35.43 24.03 9.13
N LEU A 1061 34.82 25.22 9.20
CA LEU A 1061 33.98 25.79 8.15
C LEU A 1061 34.73 26.93 7.46
N ILE A 1062 34.67 27.01 6.13
CA ILE A 1062 35.28 28.09 5.35
C ILE A 1062 34.21 28.85 4.59
N ALA A 1063 34.20 30.18 4.70
CA ALA A 1063 33.39 31.06 3.87
C ALA A 1063 34.30 31.93 2.99
N ALA A 1064 34.23 31.71 1.68
CA ALA A 1064 34.93 32.50 0.67
C ALA A 1064 34.02 33.49 -0.08
N ALA A 1065 32.72 33.49 0.25
CA ALA A 1065 31.72 34.38 -0.32
C ALA A 1065 30.66 34.76 0.73
N SER A 1066 30.10 35.96 0.61
CA SER A 1066 28.96 36.43 1.39
C SER A 1066 27.88 37.02 0.48
N LEU A 1067 26.64 37.04 0.97
CA LEU A 1067 25.50 37.62 0.27
C LEU A 1067 24.96 38.83 1.04
N ARG A 1068 24.77 39.94 0.34
CA ARG A 1068 24.11 41.16 0.83
C ARG A 1068 22.65 41.20 0.38
N GLU A 1069 21.88 42.13 0.95
CA GLU A 1069 20.48 42.34 0.61
C GLU A 1069 20.25 42.62 -0.89
N THR A 1070 21.21 43.28 -1.56
CA THR A 1070 21.17 43.55 -3.00
C THR A 1070 21.38 42.30 -3.86
N ASP A 1071 22.08 41.31 -3.32
CA ASP A 1071 22.53 40.12 -4.06
C ASP A 1071 21.44 39.05 -4.14
N VAL A 1072 20.34 39.21 -3.38
CA VAL A 1072 19.20 38.28 -3.35
C VAL A 1072 17.92 38.91 -3.90
N ALA A 1073 17.13 38.08 -4.59
CA ALA A 1073 15.79 38.38 -5.07
C ALA A 1073 14.77 37.53 -4.32
N VAL A 1074 13.66 38.16 -3.96
CA VAL A 1074 12.49 37.52 -3.34
C VAL A 1074 11.37 37.59 -4.37
N GLN A 1075 10.91 36.43 -4.82
CA GLN A 1075 9.93 36.27 -5.88
C GLN A 1075 8.70 35.56 -5.33
N LEU A 1076 7.52 36.00 -5.74
CA LEU A 1076 6.26 35.33 -5.43
C LEU A 1076 5.88 34.40 -6.59
N PRO A 1077 5.35 33.20 -6.30
CA PRO A 1077 4.78 32.34 -7.31
C PRO A 1077 3.53 33.00 -7.88
N SER A 1078 3.37 32.91 -9.19
CA SER A 1078 2.13 33.20 -9.90
C SER A 1078 1.83 32.05 -10.85
N LEU A 1079 0.55 31.78 -11.10
CA LEU A 1079 0.20 30.86 -12.18
C LEU A 1079 0.62 31.48 -13.52
N SER A 1080 0.94 30.63 -14.50
CA SER A 1080 1.10 31.11 -15.87
C SER A 1080 -0.17 31.85 -16.30
N PRO A 1081 -0.09 32.86 -17.18
CA PRO A 1081 -1.27 33.65 -17.52
C PRO A 1081 -2.45 32.83 -18.08
N ALA A 1082 -2.15 31.78 -18.84
CA ALA A 1082 -3.15 30.83 -19.35
C ALA A 1082 -3.83 30.00 -18.25
N LEU A 1083 -3.15 29.76 -17.12
CA LEU A 1083 -3.73 29.09 -15.95
C LEU A 1083 -4.42 30.09 -15.01
N ALA A 1084 -3.90 31.31 -14.91
CA ALA A 1084 -4.49 32.39 -14.12
C ALA A 1084 -5.87 32.82 -14.66
N SER A 1085 -6.14 32.64 -15.96
CA SER A 1085 -7.47 32.82 -16.53
C SER A 1085 -8.46 31.72 -16.14
N LEU A 1086 -8.00 30.54 -15.73
CA LEU A 1086 -8.82 29.37 -15.37
C LEU A 1086 -8.98 29.17 -13.87
N LEU A 1087 -7.94 29.45 -13.10
CA LEU A 1087 -7.84 29.13 -11.67
C LEU A 1087 -7.58 30.38 -10.84
N ASP A 1088 -8.08 30.36 -9.62
CA ASP A 1088 -7.68 31.31 -8.59
C ASP A 1088 -6.55 30.69 -7.75
N TYR A 1089 -5.47 31.44 -7.60
CA TYR A 1089 -4.28 31.04 -6.84
C TYR A 1089 -3.87 32.18 -5.92
N GLU A 1090 -3.72 31.85 -4.64
CA GLU A 1090 -3.05 32.70 -3.67
C GLU A 1090 -1.67 32.10 -3.41
N PRO A 1091 -0.59 32.90 -3.42
CA PRO A 1091 0.74 32.40 -3.12
C PRO A 1091 0.79 31.75 -1.74
N ASP A 1092 1.36 30.55 -1.66
CA ASP A 1092 1.51 29.75 -0.43
C ASP A 1092 2.98 29.65 0.02
N HIS A 1093 3.90 30.15 -0.79
CA HIS A 1093 5.32 30.16 -0.52
C HIS A 1093 6.01 31.36 -1.17
N VAL A 1094 7.25 31.58 -0.76
CA VAL A 1094 8.14 32.62 -1.31
C VAL A 1094 9.38 31.95 -1.88
N ARG A 1095 9.86 32.41 -3.04
CA ARG A 1095 11.10 31.91 -3.64
C ARG A 1095 12.24 32.92 -3.40
N LEU A 1096 13.28 32.50 -2.69
CA LEU A 1096 14.51 33.28 -2.48
C LEU A 1096 15.60 32.78 -3.44
N THR A 1097 16.17 33.65 -4.25
CA THR A 1097 17.25 33.31 -5.20
C THR A 1097 18.24 34.47 -5.35
N LEU A 1098 19.26 34.35 -6.23
CA LEU A 1098 20.20 35.43 -6.50
C LEU A 1098 19.64 36.45 -7.49
N SER A 1099 19.88 37.73 -7.23
CA SER A 1099 19.53 38.83 -8.14
C SER A 1099 20.27 38.67 -9.47
N ARG A 1100 19.55 38.76 -10.60
CA ARG A 1100 20.11 38.92 -11.96
C ARG A 1100 21.02 37.79 -12.48
N LYS A 1101 20.92 36.56 -11.94
CA LYS A 1101 21.59 35.37 -12.48
C LYS A 1101 20.56 34.29 -12.85
N ALA A 1102 20.45 33.97 -14.15
CA ALA A 1102 19.62 32.86 -14.62
C ALA A 1102 20.15 31.53 -14.06
N ASN A 1103 19.24 30.60 -13.74
CA ASN A 1103 19.55 29.28 -13.16
C ASN A 1103 20.26 29.29 -11.79
N ALA A 1104 20.19 30.38 -11.03
CA ALA A 1104 20.69 30.42 -9.67
C ALA A 1104 19.91 29.45 -8.74
N PRO A 1105 20.58 28.83 -7.75
CA PRO A 1105 19.92 28.08 -6.69
C PRO A 1105 18.81 28.90 -6.04
N ALA A 1106 17.73 28.22 -5.64
CA ALA A 1106 16.57 28.87 -5.04
C ALA A 1106 16.06 28.09 -3.82
N LEU A 1107 15.69 28.82 -2.77
CA LEU A 1107 15.03 28.30 -1.59
C LEU A 1107 13.55 28.64 -1.64
N LEU A 1108 12.69 27.63 -1.61
CA LEU A 1108 11.27 27.80 -1.39
C LEU A 1108 11.01 27.90 0.13
N LEU A 1109 10.44 29.01 0.55
CA LEU A 1109 10.04 29.30 1.93
C LEU A 1109 8.52 29.20 2.06
N ASP A 1110 8.08 28.10 2.66
CA ASP A 1110 6.71 27.87 3.11
C ASP A 1110 6.55 28.27 4.59
N LEU A 1111 5.33 28.21 5.11
CA LEU A 1111 5.03 28.54 6.51
C LEU A 1111 5.79 27.65 7.50
N GLU A 1112 6.01 26.38 7.18
CA GLU A 1112 6.73 25.45 8.04
C GLU A 1112 8.19 25.89 8.22
N LEU A 1113 8.88 26.15 7.12
CA LEU A 1113 10.26 26.63 7.16
C LEU A 1113 10.34 28.01 7.83
N TRP A 1114 9.39 28.91 7.55
CA TRP A 1114 9.34 30.22 8.21
C TRP A 1114 9.18 30.10 9.73
N THR A 1115 8.32 29.19 10.19
CA THR A 1115 8.12 28.94 11.62
C THR A 1115 9.38 28.37 12.26
N ALA A 1116 10.07 27.44 11.60
CA ALA A 1116 11.34 26.88 12.08
C ALA A 1116 12.44 27.95 12.20
N LEU A 1117 12.54 28.86 11.21
CA LEU A 1117 13.45 30.01 11.27
C LEU A 1117 13.10 30.95 12.44
N GLY A 1118 11.80 31.22 12.65
CA GLY A 1118 11.29 32.05 13.74
C GLY A 1118 11.56 31.48 15.13
N GLN A 1119 11.44 30.15 15.30
CA GLN A 1119 11.75 29.48 16.56
C GLN A 1119 13.23 29.63 16.95
N VAL A 1120 14.14 29.54 15.98
CA VAL A 1120 15.57 29.79 16.23
C VAL A 1120 15.80 31.24 16.65
N ALA A 1121 15.11 32.19 16.02
CA ALA A 1121 15.18 33.60 16.41
C ALA A 1121 14.67 33.86 17.84
N ARG A 1122 13.79 32.99 18.38
CA ARG A 1122 13.32 33.00 19.78
C ARG A 1122 14.23 32.23 20.74
N GLY A 1123 15.37 31.70 20.26
CA GLY A 1123 16.35 31.02 21.10
C GLY A 1123 16.26 29.50 21.12
N LEU A 1124 15.58 28.86 20.15
CA LEU A 1124 15.52 27.40 20.07
C LEU A 1124 16.94 26.79 19.87
N PRO A 1125 17.42 25.94 20.81
CA PRO A 1125 18.74 25.32 20.70
C PRO A 1125 18.87 24.41 19.48
N LEU A 1126 20.09 24.25 18.96
CA LEU A 1126 20.41 23.44 17.78
C LEU A 1126 19.84 22.01 17.86
N GLN A 1127 19.86 21.39 19.04
CA GLN A 1127 19.43 20.00 19.28
C GLN A 1127 17.91 19.79 19.09
N PHE A 1128 17.10 20.85 19.15
CA PHE A 1128 15.64 20.78 19.04
C PHE A 1128 15.13 21.36 17.71
N ARG A 1129 16.02 21.73 16.79
CA ARG A 1129 15.63 22.28 15.48
C ARG A 1129 15.07 21.19 14.58
N SER A 1130 14.17 21.58 13.67
CA SER A 1130 13.67 20.69 12.62
C SER A 1130 14.82 20.20 11.73
N GLU A 1131 15.00 18.88 11.66
CA GLU A 1131 16.00 18.24 10.80
C GLU A 1131 15.72 18.53 9.31
N GLU A 1132 14.44 18.58 8.93
CA GLU A 1132 13.99 18.91 7.57
C GLU A 1132 14.33 20.35 7.19
N ALA A 1133 14.04 21.32 8.07
CA ALA A 1133 14.45 22.70 7.88
C ALA A 1133 15.99 22.84 7.79
N GLY A 1134 16.71 22.10 8.64
CA GLY A 1134 18.16 21.96 8.61
C GLY A 1134 18.69 21.52 7.24
N ARG A 1135 18.13 20.44 6.70
CA ARG A 1135 18.49 19.91 5.38
C ARG A 1135 18.17 20.88 4.24
N ARG A 1136 16.99 21.50 4.24
CA ARG A 1136 16.56 22.47 3.21
C ARG A 1136 17.48 23.70 3.14
N VAL A 1137 17.73 24.32 4.30
CA VAL A 1137 18.61 25.50 4.39
C VAL A 1137 20.06 25.12 4.09
N GLY A 1138 20.57 24.03 4.66
CA GLY A 1138 21.95 23.58 4.45
C GLY A 1138 22.23 23.26 2.98
N ARG A 1139 21.30 22.58 2.30
CA ARG A 1139 21.41 22.29 0.85
C ARG A 1139 21.45 23.58 0.03
N PHE A 1140 20.53 24.51 0.28
CA PHE A 1140 20.48 25.79 -0.42
C PHE A 1140 21.78 26.59 -0.25
N LEU A 1141 22.30 26.70 0.98
CA LEU A 1141 23.56 27.41 1.25
C LEU A 1141 24.75 26.73 0.56
N SER A 1142 24.77 25.39 0.51
CA SER A 1142 25.83 24.63 -0.16
C SER A 1142 25.77 24.79 -1.69
N GLU A 1143 24.57 24.72 -2.28
CA GLU A 1143 24.35 24.95 -3.71
C GLU A 1143 24.72 26.39 -4.10
N LEU A 1144 24.37 27.38 -3.26
CA LEU A 1144 24.80 28.77 -3.44
C LEU A 1144 26.32 28.95 -3.31
N ALA A 1145 26.96 28.28 -2.35
CA ALA A 1145 28.41 28.33 -2.18
C ALA A 1145 29.15 27.78 -3.41
N ALA A 1146 28.63 26.71 -4.01
CA ALA A 1146 29.16 26.13 -5.25
C ALA A 1146 28.88 27.01 -6.48
N PHE A 1147 27.76 27.73 -6.50
CA PHE A 1147 27.35 28.59 -7.61
C PHE A 1147 28.00 29.98 -7.58
N SER A 1148 28.34 30.47 -6.38
CA SER A 1148 29.03 31.74 -6.19
C SER A 1148 30.50 31.56 -6.54
N THR A 1149 30.90 31.96 -7.74
CA THR A 1149 32.31 32.23 -8.05
C THR A 1149 32.83 33.22 -7.00
N ALA A 1150 33.90 32.85 -6.30
CA ALA A 1150 34.50 33.61 -5.20
C ALA A 1150 34.48 35.11 -5.47
N ASP A 1151 34.01 35.89 -4.50
CA ASP A 1151 34.16 37.35 -4.55
C ASP A 1151 35.67 37.66 -4.71
N GLU A 1152 36.01 38.56 -5.62
CA GLU A 1152 37.38 39.07 -5.84
C GLU A 1152 37.95 39.85 -4.64
N THR A 1153 37.37 39.70 -3.45
CA THR A 1153 37.74 40.47 -2.26
C THR A 1153 38.95 39.90 -1.51
N GLY A 1154 39.48 38.75 -1.94
CA GLY A 1154 40.72 38.18 -1.39
C GLY A 1154 40.65 37.83 0.10
N LYS A 1155 39.46 37.80 0.72
CA LYS A 1155 39.27 37.52 2.15
C LYS A 1155 38.48 36.22 2.37
N ILE A 1156 39.09 35.28 3.06
CA ILE A 1156 38.52 33.98 3.43
C ILE A 1156 38.27 33.95 4.93
N ARG A 1157 37.04 33.68 5.36
CA ARG A 1157 36.74 33.45 6.78
C ARG A 1157 36.82 31.96 7.10
N ILE A 1158 37.45 31.61 8.22
CA ILE A 1158 37.60 30.24 8.71
C ILE A 1158 37.00 30.17 10.12
N HIS A 1159 36.00 29.32 10.33
CA HIS A 1159 35.41 29.06 11.63
C HIS A 1159 35.88 27.70 12.14
N ASP A 1160 36.60 27.72 13.26
CA ASP A 1160 37.00 26.52 13.99
C ASP A 1160 35.81 26.06 14.84
N VAL A 1161 35.29 24.87 14.51
CA VAL A 1161 34.08 24.32 15.14
C VAL A 1161 34.37 23.83 16.56
N GLU A 1162 35.60 23.42 16.86
CA GLU A 1162 36.03 22.89 18.15
C GLU A 1162 36.35 24.02 19.13
N ALA A 1163 37.06 25.05 18.67
CA ALA A 1163 37.41 26.21 19.49
C ALA A 1163 36.32 27.29 19.52
N GLY A 1164 35.36 27.27 18.58
CA GLY A 1164 34.31 28.27 18.44
C GLY A 1164 34.81 29.65 17.98
N HIS A 1165 36.04 29.73 17.48
CA HIS A 1165 36.68 30.95 17.01
C HIS A 1165 36.51 31.14 15.50
N THR A 1166 36.46 32.40 15.06
CA THR A 1166 36.39 32.75 13.63
C THR A 1166 37.56 33.63 13.26
N TYR A 1167 38.31 33.21 12.25
CA TYR A 1167 39.48 33.88 11.69
C TYR A 1167 39.13 34.47 10.32
N ALA A 1168 39.78 35.56 9.91
CA ALA A 1168 39.57 36.20 8.63
C ALA A 1168 40.90 36.44 7.92
N VAL A 1169 41.21 35.61 6.93
CA VAL A 1169 42.48 35.61 6.21
C VAL A 1169 42.34 36.44 4.94
N GLY A 1170 43.14 37.50 4.80
CA GLY A 1170 43.22 38.33 3.59
C GLY A 1170 44.45 38.00 2.73
N LEU A 1171 44.31 38.13 1.41
CA LEU A 1171 45.39 38.09 0.43
C LEU A 1171 45.82 39.51 0.08
N GLU A 1172 47.07 39.86 0.38
CA GLU A 1172 47.66 41.13 -0.02
C GLU A 1172 48.72 40.85 -1.10
N ALA A 1173 48.46 41.28 -2.33
CA ALA A 1173 49.43 41.19 -3.43
C ALA A 1173 50.44 42.34 -3.30
N GLN A 1174 51.71 42.03 -3.10
CA GLN A 1174 52.76 43.05 -3.20
C GLN A 1174 53.15 43.29 -4.67
N PRO A 1175 53.57 44.52 -5.03
CA PRO A 1175 54.06 44.80 -6.38
C PRO A 1175 55.23 43.88 -6.75
N LEU A 1176 55.31 43.54 -8.04
CA LEU A 1176 56.29 42.63 -8.64
C LEU A 1176 57.72 42.95 -8.18
N ASP A 1177 58.48 41.93 -7.81
CA ASP A 1177 59.90 42.13 -7.53
C ASP A 1177 60.68 42.46 -8.82
N LYS A 1178 61.95 42.90 -8.69
CA LYS A 1178 62.79 43.31 -9.83
C LYS A 1178 63.04 42.21 -10.87
N ASN A 1179 62.63 40.96 -10.58
CA ASN A 1179 62.76 39.81 -11.45
C ASN A 1179 61.41 39.37 -12.06
N GLY A 1180 60.32 40.12 -11.80
CA GLY A 1180 59.01 39.85 -12.37
C GLY A 1180 58.20 38.78 -11.63
N HIS A 1181 58.54 38.44 -10.38
CA HIS A 1181 57.76 37.47 -9.60
C HIS A 1181 56.74 38.18 -8.70
N SER A 1182 55.48 37.73 -8.73
CA SER A 1182 54.44 38.18 -7.80
C SER A 1182 54.61 37.46 -6.46
N LYS A 1183 54.94 38.18 -5.38
CA LYS A 1183 54.89 37.63 -4.03
C LYS A 1183 53.49 37.84 -3.44
N ILE A 1184 52.78 36.74 -3.19
CA ILE A 1184 51.49 36.74 -2.48
C ILE A 1184 51.79 36.58 -0.99
N LYS A 1185 51.37 37.55 -0.16
CA LYS A 1185 51.49 37.45 1.30
C LYS A 1185 50.10 37.19 1.90
N TYR A 1186 49.99 36.15 2.72
CA TYR A 1186 48.79 35.84 3.49
C TYR A 1186 48.82 36.67 4.79
N VAL A 1187 47.76 37.42 5.06
CA VAL A 1187 47.55 38.17 6.31
C VAL A 1187 46.43 37.47 7.06
N LEU A 1188 46.74 36.89 8.24
CA LEU A 1188 45.79 36.10 9.04
C LEU A 1188 45.00 36.96 10.04
#